data_AF-A0A9E3XFL6-F1
#
_entry.id   AF-A0A9E3XFL6-F1
#
_cell.length_a   1.000
_cell.length_b   1.000
_cell.length_c   1.000
_cell.angle_alpha   90.00
_cell.angle_beta   90.00
_cell.angle_gamma   90.00
#
_symmetry.space_group_name_H-M   'P 1'
#
loop_
_entity.id
_entity.type
_entity.pdbx_description
1 polymer ?
#
loop_
_entity_poly.entity_id
_entity_poly.type
_entity_poly.pdbx_seq_one_letter_code
_entity_poly.pdbx_strand_id
1 'polypeptide(L)'
;MRLKLYTLLFAFLLPLAIPAQVTGLAGWDIYLDPGHSRDENMGIYNYSEARKNLRVALNLRSILLTKTDIDTVWSSRYNDQVQVSLSQRTDQANALGASWYHSIHSNAGSPSANNTLLLWGQYYNGLEKVPNGGKAMSSHMIDLLTRTMRIPTIGSWGDCSFYGTCSPSFFGPYLHVNRNSNMPSELSESGFHTNPEQNTLNMNAEWKRMEAYSFFWSILEFHNIPRPPVGIAAGIIFDLERNRPLNGAHISVNGQEYTTDTYESLFYQYTSDPELLHNGYYFFEDLPVDTTLEIIVSAEGFHSDTAYVAISDTFITFHDVDLVDARPPKILSSVPEPNAVDISVLDDIKIDFSRRMNTAAVAAAISFDPPVNFSTSWLNSSRNLTIKPDTLEFETTYTLTIDSSATDLFAHLLDGNGDGIAGDHFVLIFTTEEADISPPQVAASYPAPGATEVENPLVINFEFDELIMESSISSNSIILEKAGGGGVAGTVKHYEVNEKSLLSFFPGDLLDPDTEYLAKIQPGLKDVFGNELQNELVYNFTTGGFSYSISSIDNFEGGLLSNWLAPQQSGSTTGIISTQTSMQNNSQTVNLLTGSTRSMRLNYAWDTNASSWLIREYLSGGPPREVLFNTSYLLQMYVFGDGSGNRIRFAIDDNVPTGGSNDHEVSLWVTLDWVGWKLVTWDLANDPVGSWIGNGVLNGTLRFDSIQLTYVPGAATSGTVYIDDLRLAVQVPVGIDEDETVSVLPEKYALYQNYPNPFNPSTTIAFDLPESGKVKLTVYDVLGREVKTLLNGRRSAGRYEVRFDASDLASGVYLYRLEAGRHFLTRRMLLVK
;
A
#
# COMPACT_ATOMS: atom_id res chain seq x y z
N MET A 1 75.93 -10.70 3.67
CA MET A 1 76.72 -11.55 2.76
C MET A 1 76.21 -12.99 2.87
N ARG A 2 75.28 -13.40 1.97
CA ARG A 2 74.97 -14.80 1.67
C ARG A 2 74.19 -14.86 0.34
N LEU A 3 74.64 -15.77 -0.50
CA LEU A 3 74.41 -15.96 -1.94
C LEU A 3 72.92 -16.08 -2.33
N LYS A 4 72.55 -15.42 -3.44
CA LYS A 4 71.39 -15.79 -4.27
C LYS A 4 71.76 -17.03 -5.07
N LEU A 5 71.01 -18.11 -4.88
CA LEU A 5 71.06 -19.30 -5.74
C LEU A 5 70.01 -19.09 -6.85
N TYR A 6 70.46 -18.93 -8.09
CA TYR A 6 69.59 -18.90 -9.27
C TYR A 6 69.28 -20.34 -9.68
N THR A 7 68.05 -20.79 -9.45
CA THR A 7 67.52 -22.02 -10.04
C THR A 7 66.95 -21.66 -11.42
N LEU A 8 67.61 -22.10 -12.50
CA LEU A 8 67.05 -22.03 -13.85
C LEU A 8 65.81 -22.95 -13.91
N LEU A 9 64.63 -22.36 -14.00
CA LEU A 9 63.43 -23.08 -14.45
C LEU A 9 63.47 -23.14 -15.98
N PHE A 10 63.62 -24.34 -16.54
CA PHE A 10 63.37 -24.59 -17.95
C PHE A 10 61.86 -24.42 -18.20
N ALA A 11 61.48 -23.32 -18.85
CA ALA A 11 60.14 -23.15 -19.38
C ALA A 11 59.94 -24.18 -20.52
N PHE A 12 59.18 -25.23 -20.25
CA PHE A 12 58.60 -26.04 -21.32
C PHE A 12 57.56 -25.15 -22.02
N LEU A 13 57.93 -24.58 -23.17
CA LEU A 13 56.96 -24.09 -24.14
C LEU A 13 56.17 -25.30 -24.65
N LEU A 14 55.01 -25.55 -24.04
CA LEU A 14 53.94 -26.30 -24.69
C LEU A 14 53.56 -25.52 -25.95
N PRO A 15 53.43 -26.17 -27.12
CA PRO A 15 52.91 -25.51 -28.30
C PRO A 15 51.47 -25.07 -27.96
N LEU A 16 51.22 -23.77 -28.01
CA LEU A 16 49.85 -23.25 -28.13
C LEU A 16 49.28 -23.88 -29.40
N ALA A 17 48.46 -24.92 -29.22
CA ALA A 17 47.63 -25.43 -30.30
C ALA A 17 46.73 -24.26 -30.70
N ILE A 18 47.00 -23.67 -31.86
CA ILE A 18 46.08 -22.72 -32.47
C ILE A 18 44.79 -23.53 -32.68
N PRO A 19 43.68 -23.21 -31.98
CA PRO A 19 42.42 -23.92 -32.23
C PRO A 19 42.13 -23.89 -33.73
N ALA A 20 41.84 -25.06 -34.30
CA ALA A 20 41.56 -25.16 -35.71
C ALA A 20 40.40 -24.22 -36.07
N GLN A 21 40.62 -23.38 -37.08
CA GLN A 21 39.60 -22.48 -37.62
C GLN A 21 38.36 -23.31 -38.00
N VAL A 22 37.17 -22.89 -37.55
CA VAL A 22 35.91 -23.52 -37.96
C VAL A 22 35.68 -23.25 -39.44
N THR A 23 35.51 -24.31 -40.24
CA THR A 23 35.32 -24.20 -41.70
C THR A 23 33.88 -24.48 -42.12
N GLY A 24 33.44 -23.89 -43.23
CA GLY A 24 32.10 -24.11 -43.81
C GLY A 24 31.28 -22.83 -43.99
N LEU A 25 31.82 -21.67 -43.62
CA LEU A 25 31.23 -20.35 -43.82
C LEU A 25 31.94 -19.54 -44.91
N ALA A 26 32.99 -20.07 -45.54
CA ALA A 26 33.65 -19.42 -46.68
C ALA A 26 32.64 -19.08 -47.80
N GLY A 27 32.67 -17.84 -48.27
CA GLY A 27 31.72 -17.33 -49.27
C GLY A 27 30.30 -17.02 -48.76
N TRP A 28 30.00 -17.21 -47.46
CA TRP A 28 28.80 -16.67 -46.82
C TRP A 28 29.13 -15.33 -46.15
N ASP A 29 28.24 -14.36 -46.30
CA ASP A 29 28.39 -13.03 -45.71
C ASP A 29 27.14 -12.62 -44.93
N ILE A 30 27.35 -11.98 -43.78
CA ILE A 30 26.29 -11.62 -42.85
C ILE A 30 26.34 -10.12 -42.55
N TYR A 31 25.15 -9.53 -42.51
CA TYR A 31 24.93 -8.15 -42.10
C TYR A 31 24.30 -8.10 -40.71
N LEU A 32 25.03 -7.55 -39.75
CA LEU A 32 24.59 -7.40 -38.35
C LEU A 32 23.95 -6.04 -38.12
N ASP A 33 22.70 -6.04 -37.68
CA ASP A 33 21.97 -4.84 -37.35
C ASP A 33 21.73 -4.73 -35.82
N PRO A 34 22.53 -3.95 -35.08
CA PRO A 34 22.30 -3.71 -33.65
C PRO A 34 21.09 -2.82 -33.34
N GLY A 35 20.17 -2.64 -34.29
CA GLY A 35 18.94 -1.89 -34.10
C GLY A 35 19.19 -0.39 -33.91
N HIS A 36 18.52 0.19 -32.91
CA HIS A 36 18.56 1.60 -32.53
C HIS A 36 19.97 2.22 -32.45
N SER A 37 20.07 3.55 -32.50
CA SER A 37 21.34 4.29 -32.53
C SER A 37 21.52 5.23 -31.35
N ARG A 38 22.78 5.55 -31.00
CA ARG A 38 23.13 6.45 -29.89
C ARG A 38 22.49 6.01 -28.56
N ASP A 39 21.72 6.91 -27.94
CA ASP A 39 21.01 6.71 -26.67
C ASP A 39 19.50 6.51 -26.91
N GLU A 40 19.10 6.07 -28.10
CA GLU A 40 17.72 5.66 -28.36
C GLU A 40 17.34 4.44 -27.50
N ASN A 41 16.03 4.33 -27.23
CA ASN A 41 15.44 3.28 -26.40
C ASN A 41 16.14 3.14 -25.03
N MET A 42 16.07 4.23 -24.26
CA MET A 42 16.64 4.30 -22.91
C MET A 42 15.91 3.33 -22.00
N GLY A 43 16.68 2.45 -21.35
CA GLY A 43 16.20 1.64 -20.25
C GLY A 43 16.20 2.41 -18.94
N ILE A 44 16.25 1.64 -17.86
CA ILE A 44 16.47 2.17 -16.52
C ILE A 44 17.96 2.45 -16.28
N TYR A 45 18.26 3.18 -15.21
CA TYR A 45 19.63 3.56 -14.81
C TYR A 45 20.46 4.25 -15.91
N ASN A 46 19.79 4.97 -16.81
CA ASN A 46 20.43 5.71 -17.89
C ASN A 46 21.30 4.84 -18.83
N TYR A 47 20.96 3.56 -18.98
CA TYR A 47 21.63 2.65 -19.91
C TYR A 47 20.72 2.29 -21.09
N SER A 48 21.18 2.62 -22.31
CA SER A 48 20.44 2.45 -23.56
C SER A 48 20.54 1.03 -24.12
N GLU A 49 19.41 0.52 -24.64
CA GLU A 49 19.34 -0.71 -25.42
C GLU A 49 20.28 -0.67 -26.64
N ALA A 50 20.30 0.45 -27.36
CA ALA A 50 21.16 0.65 -28.53
C ALA A 50 22.65 0.47 -28.18
N ARG A 51 23.09 0.96 -27.01
CA ARG A 51 24.46 0.74 -26.57
C ARG A 51 24.74 -0.73 -26.32
N LYS A 52 23.86 -1.44 -25.63
CA LYS A 52 23.99 -2.88 -25.38
C LYS A 52 24.07 -3.67 -26.69
N ASN A 53 23.12 -3.48 -27.60
CA ASN A 53 23.03 -4.28 -28.84
C ASN A 53 24.25 -4.10 -29.73
N LEU A 54 24.85 -2.90 -29.79
CA LEU A 54 26.09 -2.68 -30.52
C LEU A 54 27.23 -3.56 -30.00
N ARG A 55 27.42 -3.63 -28.68
CA ARG A 55 28.49 -4.44 -28.09
C ARG A 55 28.28 -5.91 -28.40
N VAL A 56 27.04 -6.40 -28.40
CA VAL A 56 26.74 -7.79 -28.81
C VAL A 56 27.08 -8.02 -30.29
N ALA A 57 26.65 -7.12 -31.18
CA ALA A 57 26.96 -7.20 -32.61
C ALA A 57 28.48 -7.19 -32.89
N LEU A 58 29.23 -6.33 -32.20
CA LEU A 58 30.68 -6.24 -32.35
C LEU A 58 31.40 -7.49 -31.82
N ASN A 59 30.93 -8.06 -30.71
CA ASN A 59 31.44 -9.33 -30.20
C ASN A 59 31.16 -10.48 -31.18
N LEU A 60 29.94 -10.60 -31.68
CA LEU A 60 29.57 -11.63 -32.67
C LEU A 60 30.42 -11.51 -33.93
N ARG A 61 30.58 -10.28 -34.43
CA ARG A 61 31.47 -9.99 -35.56
C ARG A 61 32.90 -10.44 -35.30
N SER A 62 33.44 -10.12 -34.13
CA SER A 62 34.80 -10.51 -33.75
C SER A 62 34.94 -12.04 -33.71
N ILE A 63 34.00 -12.73 -33.06
CA ILE A 63 33.99 -14.20 -32.96
C ILE A 63 33.97 -14.83 -34.35
N LEU A 64 33.06 -14.40 -35.22
CA LEU A 64 32.93 -14.91 -36.59
C LEU A 64 34.23 -14.73 -37.40
N LEU A 65 34.78 -13.52 -37.43
CA LEU A 65 35.98 -13.21 -38.23
C LEU A 65 37.27 -13.86 -37.69
N THR A 66 37.32 -14.20 -36.39
CA THR A 66 38.55 -14.73 -35.76
C THR A 66 38.52 -16.24 -35.56
N LYS A 67 37.33 -16.85 -35.40
CA LYS A 67 37.18 -18.28 -35.11
C LYS A 67 36.71 -19.09 -36.33
N THR A 68 36.31 -18.46 -37.43
CA THR A 68 35.77 -19.15 -38.62
C THR A 68 36.46 -18.75 -39.92
N ASP A 69 36.16 -19.45 -41.01
CA ASP A 69 36.55 -19.13 -42.40
C ASP A 69 35.62 -18.14 -43.11
N ILE A 70 34.71 -17.47 -42.39
CA ILE A 70 33.84 -16.43 -42.96
C ILE A 70 34.68 -15.23 -43.44
N ASP A 71 34.44 -14.81 -44.69
CA ASP A 71 35.24 -13.74 -45.30
C ASP A 71 34.78 -12.36 -44.84
N THR A 72 33.46 -12.16 -44.70
CA THR A 72 32.88 -10.82 -44.52
C THR A 72 31.73 -10.79 -43.51
N VAL A 73 31.87 -9.89 -42.53
CA VAL A 73 30.81 -9.55 -41.56
C VAL A 73 30.65 -8.04 -41.51
N TRP A 74 29.53 -7.55 -42.02
CA TRP A 74 29.16 -6.14 -41.99
C TRP A 74 28.31 -5.79 -40.77
N SER A 75 28.25 -4.50 -40.43
CA SER A 75 27.27 -4.00 -39.48
C SER A 75 26.78 -2.62 -39.87
N SER A 76 25.54 -2.30 -39.52
CA SER A 76 24.95 -0.97 -39.80
C SER A 76 25.70 0.16 -39.11
N ARG A 77 26.36 -0.11 -37.96
CA ARG A 77 27.26 0.83 -37.29
C ARG A 77 28.31 0.12 -36.45
N TYR A 78 29.41 0.81 -36.20
CA TYR A 78 30.58 0.27 -35.46
C TYR A 78 30.93 1.04 -34.17
N ASN A 79 30.18 2.10 -33.86
CA ASN A 79 30.36 2.90 -32.66
C ASN A 79 29.04 3.58 -32.25
N ASP A 80 29.04 4.21 -31.08
CA ASP A 80 27.84 4.86 -30.51
C ASP A 80 27.50 6.22 -31.15
N GLN A 81 28.39 6.80 -31.96
CA GLN A 81 28.23 8.16 -32.50
C GLN A 81 27.40 8.20 -33.79
N VAL A 82 27.47 7.11 -34.58
CA VAL A 82 26.79 6.99 -35.86
C VAL A 82 25.30 6.72 -35.64
N GLN A 83 24.48 7.57 -36.25
CA GLN A 83 23.03 7.39 -36.32
C GLN A 83 22.65 6.77 -37.66
N VAL A 84 21.89 5.68 -37.63
CA VAL A 84 21.40 4.98 -38.81
C VAL A 84 19.89 4.89 -38.74
N SER A 85 19.21 5.35 -39.80
CA SER A 85 17.75 5.26 -39.88
C SER A 85 17.29 3.83 -40.15
N LEU A 86 16.01 3.55 -39.87
CA LEU A 86 15.43 2.23 -40.09
C LEU A 86 15.55 1.76 -41.55
N SER A 87 15.39 2.66 -42.53
CA SER A 87 15.53 2.31 -43.96
C SER A 87 16.99 2.12 -44.36
N GLN A 88 17.89 2.97 -43.85
CA GLN A 88 19.32 2.90 -44.17
C GLN A 88 19.92 1.54 -43.78
N ARG A 89 19.48 0.97 -42.66
CA ARG A 89 19.96 -0.35 -42.19
C ARG A 89 19.73 -1.45 -43.23
N THR A 90 18.50 -1.57 -43.75
CA THR A 90 18.17 -2.56 -44.79
C THR A 90 18.70 -2.18 -46.17
N ASP A 91 18.71 -0.89 -46.52
CA ASP A 91 19.22 -0.42 -47.82
C ASP A 91 20.71 -0.73 -47.99
N GLN A 92 21.50 -0.57 -46.92
CA GLN A 92 22.92 -0.91 -46.90
C GLN A 92 23.14 -2.41 -47.11
N ALA A 93 22.42 -3.26 -46.37
CA ALA A 93 22.52 -4.71 -46.52
C ALA A 93 22.15 -5.17 -47.94
N ASN A 94 21.06 -4.62 -48.49
CA ASN A 94 20.61 -4.90 -49.85
C ASN A 94 21.63 -4.47 -50.91
N ALA A 95 22.25 -3.30 -50.73
CA ALA A 95 23.26 -2.76 -51.65
C ALA A 95 24.58 -3.54 -51.62
N LEU A 96 24.94 -4.07 -50.45
CA LEU A 96 26.12 -4.95 -50.27
C LEU A 96 25.87 -6.36 -50.79
N GLY A 97 24.60 -6.76 -50.95
CA GLY A 97 24.22 -8.10 -51.42
C GLY A 97 24.46 -9.19 -50.37
N ALA A 98 24.31 -8.86 -49.08
CA ALA A 98 24.56 -9.80 -48.00
C ALA A 98 23.67 -11.05 -48.09
N SER A 99 24.23 -12.21 -47.77
CA SER A 99 23.55 -13.50 -47.77
C SER A 99 22.57 -13.63 -46.61
N TRP A 100 22.77 -12.85 -45.55
CA TRP A 100 21.93 -12.89 -44.35
C TRP A 100 21.84 -11.55 -43.62
N TYR A 101 20.68 -11.28 -43.00
CA TYR A 101 20.43 -10.10 -42.18
C TYR A 101 20.01 -10.50 -40.76
N HIS A 102 20.89 -10.26 -39.78
CA HIS A 102 20.61 -10.56 -38.37
C HIS A 102 20.41 -9.28 -37.56
N SER A 103 19.22 -9.10 -37.01
CA SER A 103 18.83 -7.92 -36.24
C SER A 103 18.86 -8.19 -34.73
N ILE A 104 19.70 -7.50 -33.96
CA ILE A 104 19.93 -7.74 -32.53
C ILE A 104 19.23 -6.65 -31.71
N HIS A 105 18.30 -7.07 -30.85
CA HIS A 105 17.47 -6.21 -30.02
C HIS A 105 17.39 -6.72 -28.57
N SER A 106 16.77 -5.93 -27.70
CA SER A 106 16.33 -6.30 -26.35
C SER A 106 14.98 -5.64 -26.10
N ASN A 107 13.99 -6.43 -25.74
CA ASN A 107 12.61 -5.97 -25.65
C ASN A 107 12.42 -4.95 -24.50
N ALA A 108 11.25 -4.33 -24.45
CA ALA A 108 10.83 -3.44 -23.38
C ALA A 108 9.50 -3.94 -22.76
N GLY A 109 9.35 -3.73 -21.45
CA GLY A 109 8.08 -3.97 -20.77
C GLY A 109 8.13 -3.56 -19.31
N SER A 110 7.21 -4.12 -18.51
CA SER A 110 7.20 -3.93 -17.06
C SER A 110 8.58 -4.24 -16.45
N PRO A 111 9.02 -3.55 -15.39
CA PRO A 111 10.24 -3.89 -14.64
C PRO A 111 10.27 -5.35 -14.15
N SER A 112 9.11 -5.98 -13.99
CA SER A 112 8.98 -7.39 -13.57
C SER A 112 8.97 -8.42 -14.71
N ALA A 113 8.99 -7.98 -15.97
CA ALA A 113 8.94 -8.86 -17.13
C ALA A 113 10.34 -9.05 -17.72
N ASN A 114 10.71 -10.29 -18.05
CA ASN A 114 11.97 -10.59 -18.72
C ASN A 114 11.86 -11.88 -19.53
N ASN A 115 12.02 -11.81 -20.85
CA ASN A 115 11.95 -12.98 -21.73
C ASN A 115 12.81 -12.80 -22.98
N THR A 116 13.20 -13.91 -23.59
CA THR A 116 13.74 -13.93 -24.96
C THR A 116 12.64 -14.06 -26.01
N LEU A 117 12.84 -13.48 -27.20
CA LEU A 117 11.92 -13.56 -28.35
C LEU A 117 12.69 -13.55 -29.67
N LEU A 118 12.24 -14.36 -30.63
CA LEU A 118 12.76 -14.34 -32.00
C LEU A 118 11.63 -14.04 -32.99
N LEU A 119 11.88 -13.17 -33.95
CA LEU A 119 10.90 -12.75 -34.97
C LEU A 119 11.46 -12.90 -36.37
N TRP A 120 10.75 -13.63 -37.24
CA TRP A 120 11.09 -13.81 -38.66
C TRP A 120 9.97 -13.27 -39.56
N GLY A 121 10.32 -12.93 -40.81
CA GLY A 121 9.39 -12.29 -41.73
C GLY A 121 8.27 -13.23 -42.19
N GLN A 122 7.02 -12.85 -41.98
CA GLN A 122 5.86 -13.66 -42.34
C GLN A 122 4.93 -12.92 -43.32
N TYR A 123 4.44 -13.63 -44.34
CA TYR A 123 3.36 -13.16 -45.19
C TYR A 123 1.99 -13.42 -44.55
N TYR A 124 0.98 -12.65 -44.96
CA TYR A 124 -0.38 -12.78 -44.44
C TYR A 124 -0.94 -14.22 -44.47
N ASN A 125 -0.57 -14.99 -45.49
CA ASN A 125 -1.01 -16.39 -45.67
C ASN A 125 -0.31 -17.39 -44.73
N GLY A 126 0.49 -16.91 -43.78
CA GLY A 126 1.21 -17.72 -42.79
C GLY A 126 2.55 -18.28 -43.28
N LEU A 127 2.90 -18.08 -44.55
CA LEU A 127 4.18 -18.52 -45.11
C LEU A 127 5.31 -17.58 -44.71
N GLU A 128 6.52 -18.11 -44.69
CA GLU A 128 7.74 -17.33 -44.52
C GLU A 128 7.99 -16.42 -45.73
N LYS A 129 8.57 -15.24 -45.45
CA LYS A 129 9.02 -14.29 -46.45
C LYS A 129 10.21 -14.85 -47.24
N VAL A 130 10.14 -14.70 -48.56
CA VAL A 130 11.18 -15.13 -49.52
C VAL A 130 12.24 -14.03 -49.67
N PRO A 131 13.56 -14.38 -49.71
CA PRO A 131 14.14 -15.71 -49.57
C PRO A 131 13.97 -16.31 -48.17
N ASN A 132 13.62 -17.60 -48.11
CA ASN A 132 13.38 -18.31 -46.85
C ASN A 132 14.69 -18.58 -46.11
N GLY A 133 14.62 -18.68 -44.78
CA GLY A 133 15.72 -19.08 -43.91
C GLY A 133 15.58 -18.54 -42.48
N GLY A 134 15.03 -17.33 -42.31
CA GLY A 134 14.88 -16.68 -41.01
C GLY A 134 14.06 -17.50 -40.00
N LYS A 135 13.03 -18.23 -40.46
CA LYS A 135 12.26 -19.15 -39.61
C LYS A 135 13.10 -20.33 -39.12
N ALA A 136 13.96 -20.88 -39.98
CA ALA A 136 14.83 -22.00 -39.61
C ALA A 136 15.94 -21.55 -38.66
N MET A 137 16.64 -20.45 -38.96
CA MET A 137 17.66 -19.87 -38.07
C MET A 137 17.10 -19.52 -36.70
N SER A 138 15.96 -18.83 -36.65
CA SER A 138 15.31 -18.47 -35.37
C SER A 138 14.89 -19.69 -34.54
N SER A 139 14.61 -20.83 -35.17
CA SER A 139 14.26 -22.07 -34.47
C SER A 139 15.48 -22.70 -33.77
N HIS A 140 16.68 -22.55 -34.33
CA HIS A 140 17.93 -22.93 -33.64
C HIS A 140 18.29 -21.90 -32.56
N MET A 141 18.15 -20.62 -32.87
CA MET A 141 18.61 -19.54 -32.01
C MET A 141 17.83 -19.43 -30.71
N ILE A 142 16.52 -19.70 -30.73
CA ILE A 142 15.71 -19.44 -29.55
C ILE A 142 16.08 -20.33 -28.36
N ASP A 143 16.40 -21.62 -28.55
CA ASP A 143 16.82 -22.51 -27.44
C ASP A 143 18.15 -22.04 -26.85
N LEU A 144 19.15 -21.81 -27.70
CA LEU A 144 20.47 -21.39 -27.28
C LEU A 144 20.43 -20.05 -26.55
N LEU A 145 19.74 -19.05 -27.12
CA LEU A 145 19.60 -17.74 -26.49
C LEU A 145 18.91 -17.82 -25.13
N THR A 146 17.79 -18.56 -25.04
CA THR A 146 17.03 -18.75 -23.79
C THR A 146 17.92 -19.36 -22.71
N ARG A 147 18.63 -20.44 -23.04
CA ARG A 147 19.51 -21.15 -22.09
C ARG A 147 20.73 -20.32 -21.69
N THR A 148 21.29 -19.54 -22.61
CA THR A 148 22.43 -18.66 -22.35
C THR A 148 22.02 -17.48 -21.45
N MET A 149 20.87 -16.85 -21.71
CA MET A 149 20.40 -15.70 -20.93
C MET A 149 19.76 -16.11 -19.59
N ARG A 150 19.46 -17.41 -19.39
CA ARG A 150 18.88 -17.97 -18.16
C ARG A 150 17.54 -17.34 -17.77
N ILE A 151 16.75 -16.93 -18.76
CA ILE A 151 15.43 -16.32 -18.61
C ILE A 151 14.39 -17.07 -19.44
N PRO A 152 13.08 -16.94 -19.14
CA PRO A 152 12.04 -17.60 -19.93
C PRO A 152 11.96 -17.08 -21.38
N THR A 153 11.19 -17.79 -22.21
CA THR A 153 11.04 -17.46 -23.64
C THR A 153 9.59 -17.31 -24.07
N ILE A 154 9.36 -16.36 -24.98
CA ILE A 154 8.10 -16.23 -25.70
C ILE A 154 8.10 -17.12 -26.97
N GLY A 155 9.27 -17.58 -27.41
CA GLY A 155 9.43 -18.47 -28.57
C GLY A 155 9.90 -17.75 -29.84
N SER A 156 9.79 -18.46 -30.97
CA SER A 156 10.08 -17.93 -32.31
C SER A 156 8.78 -17.77 -33.11
N TRP A 157 8.52 -16.57 -33.63
CA TRP A 157 7.26 -16.22 -34.27
C TRP A 157 7.44 -15.52 -35.61
N GLY A 158 6.45 -15.72 -36.49
CA GLY A 158 6.27 -14.86 -37.64
C GLY A 158 5.85 -13.47 -37.16
N ASP A 159 6.55 -12.43 -37.60
CA ASP A 159 6.44 -11.09 -37.03
C ASP A 159 5.02 -10.51 -37.06
N CYS A 160 4.30 -10.63 -38.18
CA CYS A 160 2.93 -10.15 -38.24
C CYS A 160 1.97 -10.95 -37.35
N SER A 161 2.22 -12.26 -37.12
CA SER A 161 1.37 -13.07 -36.23
C SER A 161 1.59 -12.68 -34.78
N PHE A 162 2.84 -12.43 -34.41
CA PHE A 162 3.20 -11.98 -33.07
C PHE A 162 2.50 -10.66 -32.72
N TYR A 163 2.55 -9.67 -33.63
CA TYR A 163 1.90 -8.37 -33.40
C TYR A 163 0.39 -8.35 -33.72
N GLY A 164 -0.19 -9.46 -34.18
CA GLY A 164 -1.60 -9.51 -34.59
C GLY A 164 -1.92 -8.62 -35.80
N THR A 165 -0.93 -8.33 -36.64
CA THR A 165 -1.04 -7.40 -37.78
C THR A 165 -1.14 -8.09 -39.14
N CYS A 166 -1.15 -9.43 -39.19
CA CYS A 166 -1.37 -10.15 -40.43
C CYS A 166 -2.77 -9.80 -40.98
N SER A 167 -2.83 -9.12 -42.14
CA SER A 167 -4.08 -8.72 -42.79
C SER A 167 -4.03 -8.94 -44.30
N PRO A 168 -5.15 -9.27 -44.98
CA PRO A 168 -5.21 -9.26 -46.45
C PRO A 168 -4.85 -7.88 -47.05
N SER A 169 -5.07 -6.80 -46.31
CA SER A 169 -4.72 -5.43 -46.71
C SER A 169 -3.24 -5.09 -46.53
N PHE A 170 -2.48 -5.93 -45.83
CA PHE A 170 -1.06 -5.78 -45.58
C PHE A 170 -0.36 -7.13 -45.77
N PHE A 171 0.05 -7.41 -47.02
CA PHE A 171 0.45 -8.75 -47.43
C PHE A 171 1.84 -9.19 -46.91
N GLY A 172 2.70 -8.24 -46.55
CA GLY A 172 4.11 -8.46 -46.20
C GLY A 172 4.40 -8.58 -44.69
N PRO A 173 5.67 -8.82 -44.32
CA PRO A 173 6.11 -8.79 -42.93
C PRO A 173 5.85 -7.45 -42.23
N TYR A 174 5.57 -7.50 -40.93
CA TYR A 174 5.26 -6.31 -40.15
C TYR A 174 6.51 -5.47 -39.84
N LEU A 175 7.59 -6.13 -39.43
CA LEU A 175 8.83 -5.44 -39.06
C LEU A 175 9.55 -4.96 -40.31
N HIS A 176 10.08 -3.73 -40.26
CA HIS A 176 10.80 -3.15 -41.39
C HIS A 176 12.03 -3.98 -41.78
N VAL A 177 12.78 -4.47 -40.80
CA VAL A 177 13.98 -5.30 -41.01
C VAL A 177 13.67 -6.58 -41.79
N ASN A 178 12.47 -7.15 -41.59
CA ASN A 178 12.01 -8.33 -42.30
C ASN A 178 11.37 -7.99 -43.65
N ARG A 179 10.63 -6.89 -43.72
CA ARG A 179 9.89 -6.50 -44.93
C ARG A 179 10.80 -6.01 -46.06
N ASN A 180 11.84 -5.25 -45.71
CA ASN A 180 12.62 -4.48 -46.67
C ASN A 180 13.97 -5.12 -47.05
N SER A 181 14.42 -6.14 -46.32
CA SER A 181 15.58 -6.96 -46.71
C SER A 181 15.28 -7.79 -47.97
N ASN A 182 16.25 -7.98 -48.86
CA ASN A 182 16.13 -8.85 -50.04
C ASN A 182 16.77 -10.24 -49.86
N MET A 183 17.27 -10.52 -48.65
CA MET A 183 17.84 -11.78 -48.17
C MET A 183 16.99 -12.37 -47.03
N PRO A 184 17.26 -13.61 -46.56
CA PRO A 184 16.67 -14.12 -45.34
C PRO A 184 17.04 -13.25 -44.14
N SER A 185 16.11 -13.09 -43.21
CA SER A 185 16.27 -12.20 -42.06
C SER A 185 15.50 -12.65 -40.83
N GLU A 186 16.06 -12.33 -39.66
CA GLU A 186 15.41 -12.48 -38.37
C GLU A 186 15.86 -11.40 -37.39
N LEU A 187 15.07 -11.23 -36.34
CA LEU A 187 15.33 -10.36 -35.21
C LEU A 187 15.36 -11.16 -33.91
N SER A 188 16.41 -10.98 -33.11
CA SER A 188 16.57 -11.56 -31.78
C SER A 188 16.36 -10.54 -30.67
N GLU A 189 15.73 -10.96 -29.58
CA GLU A 189 15.59 -10.20 -28.34
C GLU A 189 16.05 -11.06 -27.16
N SER A 190 17.11 -10.64 -26.47
CA SER A 190 17.80 -11.44 -25.44
C SER A 190 17.36 -11.17 -24.00
N GLY A 191 16.31 -10.39 -23.79
CA GLY A 191 15.84 -9.96 -22.48
C GLY A 191 15.32 -8.53 -22.50
N PHE A 192 14.74 -8.09 -21.39
CA PHE A 192 14.10 -6.78 -21.29
C PHE A 192 15.09 -5.75 -20.74
N HIS A 193 15.37 -4.69 -21.50
CA HIS A 193 16.29 -3.65 -21.05
C HIS A 193 15.70 -2.74 -19.96
N THR A 194 14.39 -2.89 -19.68
CA THR A 194 13.66 -2.21 -18.59
C THR A 194 13.56 -3.04 -17.31
N ASN A 195 13.97 -4.32 -17.32
CA ASN A 195 14.01 -5.15 -16.12
C ASN A 195 15.27 -4.83 -15.29
N PRO A 196 15.17 -4.55 -13.97
CA PRO A 196 16.31 -4.12 -13.16
C PRO A 196 17.49 -5.09 -13.10
N GLU A 197 17.22 -6.37 -12.91
CA GLU A 197 18.25 -7.40 -12.86
C GLU A 197 18.94 -7.52 -14.22
N GLN A 198 18.17 -7.69 -15.29
CA GLN A 198 18.69 -7.80 -16.65
C GLN A 198 19.46 -6.55 -17.10
N ASN A 199 19.01 -5.36 -16.70
CA ASN A 199 19.64 -4.11 -17.08
C ASN A 199 21.08 -4.02 -16.52
N THR A 200 21.29 -4.43 -15.26
CA THR A 200 22.63 -4.46 -14.66
C THR A 200 23.56 -5.48 -15.31
N LEU A 201 23.05 -6.66 -15.70
CA LEU A 201 23.79 -7.65 -16.47
C LEU A 201 24.14 -7.13 -17.88
N ASN A 202 23.20 -6.44 -18.53
CA ASN A 202 23.41 -5.82 -19.83
C ASN A 202 24.53 -4.75 -19.83
N MET A 203 24.85 -4.15 -18.69
CA MET A 203 26.00 -3.24 -18.54
C MET A 203 27.34 -3.98 -18.55
N ASN A 204 27.41 -5.22 -18.02
CA ASN A 204 28.63 -6.03 -17.97
C ASN A 204 29.13 -6.42 -19.37
N ALA A 205 30.43 -6.27 -19.62
CA ALA A 205 31.03 -6.49 -20.93
C ALA A 205 30.95 -7.97 -21.37
N GLU A 206 31.26 -8.89 -20.47
CA GLU A 206 31.31 -10.32 -20.73
C GLU A 206 29.92 -10.95 -20.85
N TRP A 207 28.89 -10.41 -20.17
CA TRP A 207 27.50 -10.83 -20.40
C TRP A 207 27.08 -10.64 -21.87
N LYS A 208 27.43 -9.48 -22.45
CA LYS A 208 27.16 -9.17 -23.86
C LYS A 208 27.98 -10.05 -24.81
N ARG A 209 29.17 -10.48 -24.37
CA ARG A 209 30.02 -11.42 -25.10
C ARG A 209 29.45 -12.83 -25.06
N MET A 210 28.93 -13.26 -23.90
CA MET A 210 28.22 -14.53 -23.72
C MET A 210 26.97 -14.59 -24.62
N GLU A 211 26.21 -13.51 -24.72
CA GLU A 211 25.09 -13.41 -25.66
C GLU A 211 25.54 -13.61 -27.11
N ALA A 212 26.65 -12.98 -27.52
CA ALA A 212 27.18 -13.15 -28.87
C ALA A 212 27.61 -14.60 -29.17
N TYR A 213 28.13 -15.35 -28.19
CA TYR A 213 28.41 -16.78 -28.34
C TYR A 213 27.15 -17.60 -28.66
N SER A 214 26.00 -17.26 -28.07
CA SER A 214 24.73 -17.94 -28.38
C SER A 214 24.35 -17.77 -29.85
N PHE A 215 24.53 -16.58 -30.42
CA PHE A 215 24.28 -16.32 -31.85
C PHE A 215 25.29 -17.04 -32.74
N PHE A 216 26.57 -17.02 -32.36
CA PHE A 216 27.61 -17.76 -33.07
C PHE A 216 27.30 -19.26 -33.15
N TRP A 217 26.95 -19.90 -32.04
CA TRP A 217 26.56 -21.32 -32.02
C TRP A 217 25.32 -21.60 -32.84
N SER A 218 24.34 -20.70 -32.81
CA SER A 218 23.11 -20.81 -33.62
C SER A 218 23.42 -20.81 -35.12
N ILE A 219 24.36 -19.95 -35.55
CA ILE A 219 24.81 -19.89 -36.95
C ILE A 219 25.49 -21.21 -37.33
N LEU A 220 26.37 -21.76 -36.49
CA LEU A 220 27.00 -23.04 -36.77
C LEU A 220 25.98 -24.17 -36.91
N GLU A 221 25.01 -24.25 -36.00
CA GLU A 221 23.93 -25.25 -36.07
C GLU A 221 23.08 -25.12 -37.32
N PHE A 222 22.73 -23.90 -37.72
CA PHE A 222 21.98 -23.64 -38.95
C PHE A 222 22.70 -24.14 -40.21
N HIS A 223 24.04 -24.00 -40.25
CA HIS A 223 24.87 -24.50 -41.34
C HIS A 223 25.24 -26.00 -41.19
N ASN A 224 24.76 -26.68 -40.16
CA ASN A 224 25.15 -28.06 -39.80
C ASN A 224 26.66 -28.21 -39.57
N ILE A 225 27.31 -27.17 -39.05
CA ILE A 225 28.73 -27.15 -38.71
C ILE A 225 28.88 -27.57 -37.23
N PRO A 226 29.70 -28.59 -36.92
CA PRO A 226 29.96 -28.98 -35.54
C PRO A 226 30.55 -27.82 -34.73
N ARG A 227 30.05 -27.62 -33.51
CA ARG A 227 30.57 -26.60 -32.60
C ARG A 227 31.98 -26.99 -32.11
N PRO A 228 32.93 -26.04 -32.02
CA PRO A 228 34.17 -26.29 -31.29
C PRO A 228 33.87 -26.52 -29.80
N PRO A 229 34.75 -27.22 -29.06
CA PRO A 229 34.60 -27.38 -27.62
C PRO A 229 34.40 -26.03 -26.93
N VAL A 230 33.40 -25.93 -26.06
CA VAL A 230 32.94 -24.65 -25.49
C VAL A 230 33.93 -24.11 -24.45
N GLY A 231 34.20 -24.84 -23.37
CA GLY A 231 35.21 -24.42 -22.38
C GLY A 231 34.91 -23.08 -21.72
N ILE A 232 33.64 -22.75 -21.52
CA ILE A 232 33.19 -21.49 -20.89
C ILE A 232 32.58 -21.82 -19.52
N ALA A 233 32.99 -21.07 -18.50
CA ALA A 233 32.37 -21.06 -17.19
C ALA A 233 31.87 -19.65 -16.83
N ALA A 234 30.66 -19.54 -16.31
CA ALA A 234 30.08 -18.25 -15.91
C ALA A 234 29.12 -18.43 -14.74
N GLY A 235 28.79 -17.35 -14.05
CA GLY A 235 27.84 -17.40 -12.95
C GLY A 235 27.67 -16.04 -12.30
N ILE A 236 26.86 -16.02 -11.25
CA ILE A 236 26.61 -14.85 -10.43
C ILE A 236 27.01 -15.18 -8.98
N ILE A 237 27.81 -14.30 -8.38
CA ILE A 237 28.16 -14.36 -6.96
C ILE A 237 27.13 -13.54 -6.18
N PHE A 238 26.58 -14.10 -5.11
CA PHE A 238 25.55 -13.46 -4.28
C PHE A 238 26.03 -13.27 -2.84
N ASP A 239 25.56 -12.19 -2.24
CA ASP A 239 25.45 -12.06 -0.79
C ASP A 239 24.20 -12.82 -0.34
N LEU A 240 24.39 -13.93 0.36
CA LEU A 240 23.30 -14.81 0.78
C LEU A 240 22.29 -14.10 1.71
N GLU A 241 22.74 -13.13 2.49
CA GLU A 241 21.93 -12.48 3.52
C GLU A 241 21.13 -11.31 2.99
N ARG A 242 21.74 -10.54 2.10
CA ARG A 242 21.09 -9.42 1.44
C ARG A 242 20.31 -9.90 0.21
N ASN A 243 20.52 -11.15 -0.22
CA ASN A 243 19.92 -11.75 -1.40
C ASN A 243 20.11 -10.86 -2.64
N ARG A 244 21.37 -10.42 -2.85
CA ARG A 244 21.76 -9.47 -3.89
C ARG A 244 23.09 -9.92 -4.51
N PRO A 245 23.29 -9.72 -5.83
CA PRO A 245 24.60 -9.97 -6.44
C PRO A 245 25.71 -9.17 -5.75
N LEU A 246 26.92 -9.73 -5.72
CA LEU A 246 28.06 -9.19 -5.00
C LEU A 246 29.08 -8.55 -5.95
N ASN A 247 29.29 -7.24 -5.77
CA ASN A 247 30.32 -6.49 -6.47
C ASN A 247 31.71 -6.74 -5.87
N GLY A 248 32.75 -6.74 -6.70
CA GLY A 248 34.14 -6.89 -6.26
C GLY A 248 34.52 -8.29 -5.76
N ALA A 249 33.68 -9.30 -5.97
CA ALA A 249 34.03 -10.68 -5.69
C ALA A 249 35.15 -11.14 -6.64
N HIS A 250 36.12 -11.87 -6.11
CA HIS A 250 37.27 -12.38 -6.83
C HIS A 250 37.13 -13.89 -7.05
N ILE A 251 37.29 -14.32 -8.30
CA ILE A 251 37.13 -15.71 -8.73
C ILE A 251 38.42 -16.15 -9.42
N SER A 252 38.95 -17.30 -9.02
CA SER A 252 40.12 -17.95 -9.63
C SER A 252 39.74 -19.32 -10.19
N VAL A 253 40.08 -19.59 -11.45
CA VAL A 253 39.85 -20.88 -12.11
C VAL A 253 41.02 -21.22 -13.03
N ASN A 254 41.71 -22.33 -12.77
CA ASN A 254 42.80 -22.84 -13.62
C ASN A 254 43.87 -21.77 -13.95
N GLY A 255 44.20 -20.91 -12.98
CA GLY A 255 45.17 -19.82 -13.12
C GLY A 255 44.66 -18.60 -13.88
N GLN A 256 43.39 -18.59 -14.32
CA GLN A 256 42.69 -17.38 -14.76
C GLN A 256 42.02 -16.70 -13.55
N GLU A 257 41.91 -15.39 -13.61
CA GLU A 257 41.34 -14.56 -12.54
C GLU A 257 40.26 -13.65 -13.09
N TYR A 258 39.19 -13.44 -12.31
CA TYR A 258 38.11 -12.51 -12.63
C TYR A 258 37.68 -11.75 -11.37
N THR A 259 37.32 -10.48 -11.52
CA THR A 259 36.71 -9.67 -10.45
C THR A 259 35.37 -9.13 -10.94
N THR A 260 34.30 -9.38 -10.19
CA THR A 260 32.96 -8.86 -10.53
C THR A 260 32.95 -7.34 -10.49
N ASP A 261 32.10 -6.72 -11.30
CA ASP A 261 32.07 -5.26 -11.44
C ASP A 261 31.86 -4.57 -10.10
N THR A 262 32.53 -3.44 -9.89
CA THR A 262 32.35 -2.54 -8.76
C THR A 262 31.74 -1.22 -9.20
N TYR A 263 31.43 -0.37 -8.22
CA TYR A 263 31.09 1.01 -8.49
C TYR A 263 32.18 1.70 -9.32
N GLU A 264 33.44 1.56 -8.91
CA GLU A 264 34.61 2.18 -9.55
C GLU A 264 34.91 1.60 -10.93
N SER A 265 34.66 0.31 -11.15
CA SER A 265 34.95 -0.32 -12.45
C SER A 265 33.89 0.00 -13.50
N LEU A 266 32.61 0.04 -13.12
CA LEU A 266 31.49 0.13 -14.06
C LEU A 266 30.39 1.10 -13.63
N PHE A 267 29.85 0.97 -12.41
CA PHE A 267 28.56 1.58 -12.08
C PHE A 267 28.58 3.10 -11.84
N TYR A 268 29.75 3.69 -11.58
CA TYR A 268 29.92 5.15 -11.43
C TYR A 268 29.44 5.96 -12.64
N GLN A 269 29.32 5.32 -13.81
CA GLN A 269 28.84 5.95 -15.04
C GLN A 269 27.32 6.14 -15.05
N TYR A 270 26.59 5.43 -14.19
CA TYR A 270 25.13 5.29 -14.25
C TYR A 270 24.42 5.75 -12.97
N THR A 271 25.11 5.75 -11.84
CA THR A 271 24.59 6.18 -10.54
C THR A 271 25.67 6.91 -9.74
N SER A 272 25.26 7.79 -8.83
CA SER A 272 26.14 8.37 -7.80
C SER A 272 26.10 7.61 -6.47
N ASP A 273 25.15 6.68 -6.33
CA ASP A 273 25.02 5.80 -5.17
C ASP A 273 25.84 4.52 -5.41
N PRO A 274 26.94 4.29 -4.65
CA PRO A 274 27.81 3.13 -4.83
C PRO A 274 27.13 1.79 -4.53
N GLU A 275 26.02 1.80 -3.79
CA GLU A 275 25.32 0.60 -3.36
C GLU A 275 24.06 0.28 -4.18
N LEU A 276 23.73 1.08 -5.21
CA LEU A 276 22.50 0.89 -5.97
C LEU A 276 22.57 -0.26 -6.98
N LEU A 277 23.67 -0.38 -7.72
CA LEU A 277 23.79 -1.30 -8.86
C LEU A 277 24.74 -2.44 -8.58
N HIS A 278 24.29 -3.66 -8.85
CA HIS A 278 25.04 -4.90 -8.62
C HIS A 278 24.73 -5.90 -9.72
N ASN A 279 25.74 -6.61 -10.22
CA ASN A 279 25.52 -7.70 -11.19
C ASN A 279 26.14 -9.03 -10.76
N GLY A 280 27.19 -9.01 -9.92
CA GLY A 280 27.89 -10.21 -9.43
C GLY A 280 28.41 -11.16 -10.51
N TYR A 281 28.43 -10.75 -11.78
CA TYR A 281 28.60 -11.65 -12.90
C TYR A 281 30.08 -11.88 -13.22
N TYR A 282 30.45 -13.15 -13.44
CA TYR A 282 31.77 -13.54 -13.89
C TYR A 282 31.72 -14.45 -15.12
N PHE A 283 32.82 -14.45 -15.88
CA PHE A 283 32.95 -15.19 -17.14
C PHE A 283 34.41 -15.59 -17.39
N PHE A 284 34.62 -16.86 -17.70
CA PHE A 284 35.89 -17.44 -18.15
C PHE A 284 35.69 -18.14 -19.49
N GLU A 285 36.68 -18.06 -20.36
CA GLU A 285 36.72 -18.75 -21.65
C GLU A 285 38.05 -19.50 -21.85
N ASP A 286 38.09 -20.33 -22.89
CA ASP A 286 39.26 -21.14 -23.26
C ASP A 286 39.74 -22.07 -22.11
N LEU A 287 38.80 -22.54 -21.28
CA LEU A 287 39.06 -23.53 -20.23
C LEU A 287 39.19 -24.94 -20.83
N PRO A 288 40.03 -25.82 -20.26
CA PRO A 288 40.09 -27.22 -20.68
C PRO A 288 38.75 -27.92 -20.43
N VAL A 289 38.17 -28.48 -21.50
CA VAL A 289 36.89 -29.21 -21.47
C VAL A 289 37.05 -30.64 -20.96
N ASP A 290 35.95 -31.26 -20.52
CA ASP A 290 35.93 -32.63 -19.95
C ASP A 290 36.89 -32.81 -18.76
N THR A 291 37.23 -31.71 -18.10
CA THR A 291 38.03 -31.69 -16.87
C THR A 291 37.25 -31.08 -15.74
N THR A 292 37.55 -31.53 -14.51
CA THR A 292 37.06 -30.89 -13.29
C THR A 292 38.10 -29.88 -12.83
N LEU A 293 37.69 -28.63 -12.73
CA LEU A 293 38.54 -27.51 -12.29
C LEU A 293 38.10 -27.03 -10.92
N GLU A 294 39.08 -26.59 -10.14
CA GLU A 294 38.83 -25.89 -8.88
C GLU A 294 38.45 -24.44 -9.20
N ILE A 295 37.31 -24.01 -8.65
CA ILE A 295 36.83 -22.63 -8.66
C ILE A 295 36.90 -22.12 -7.22
N ILE A 296 37.69 -21.07 -7.00
CA ILE A 296 37.83 -20.42 -5.70
C ILE A 296 37.17 -19.06 -5.79
N VAL A 297 36.24 -18.77 -4.88
CA VAL A 297 35.54 -17.48 -4.79
C VAL A 297 35.84 -16.83 -3.45
N SER A 298 36.19 -15.56 -3.46
CA SER A 298 36.46 -14.78 -2.26
C SER A 298 35.96 -13.34 -2.41
N ALA A 299 35.58 -12.70 -1.31
CA ALA A 299 35.23 -11.29 -1.28
C ALA A 299 35.59 -10.69 0.08
N GLU A 300 35.87 -9.39 0.12
CA GLU A 300 36.20 -8.70 1.38
C GLU A 300 35.02 -8.76 2.36
N GLY A 301 35.28 -9.25 3.58
CA GLY A 301 34.25 -9.38 4.61
C GLY A 301 33.35 -10.62 4.47
N PHE A 302 33.65 -11.54 3.55
CA PHE A 302 32.91 -12.79 3.36
C PHE A 302 33.80 -14.02 3.57
N HIS A 303 33.20 -15.14 3.96
CA HIS A 303 33.89 -16.44 3.95
C HIS A 303 34.13 -16.86 2.50
N SER A 304 35.34 -17.29 2.18
CA SER A 304 35.65 -17.80 0.84
C SER A 304 35.04 -19.18 0.62
N ASP A 305 34.65 -19.47 -0.62
CA ASP A 305 34.11 -20.75 -1.04
C ASP A 305 35.01 -21.42 -2.09
N THR A 306 35.00 -22.75 -2.15
CA THR A 306 35.77 -23.52 -3.12
C THR A 306 34.98 -24.71 -3.62
N ALA A 307 34.81 -24.80 -4.93
CA ALA A 307 34.05 -25.85 -5.59
C ALA A 307 34.86 -26.51 -6.72
N TYR A 308 34.62 -27.81 -6.93
CA TYR A 308 35.18 -28.56 -8.06
C TYR A 308 34.11 -28.71 -9.14
N VAL A 309 34.29 -28.05 -10.27
CA VAL A 309 33.27 -27.92 -11.32
C VAL A 309 33.74 -28.61 -12.61
N ALA A 310 32.91 -29.50 -13.15
CA ALA A 310 33.17 -30.15 -14.44
C ALA A 310 32.86 -29.18 -15.60
N ILE A 311 33.87 -28.86 -16.40
CA ILE A 311 33.74 -27.94 -17.53
C ILE A 311 33.16 -28.67 -18.74
N SER A 312 32.04 -28.17 -19.24
CA SER A 312 31.33 -28.74 -20.38
C SER A 312 32.04 -28.42 -21.70
N ASP A 313 32.11 -29.44 -22.55
CA ASP A 313 32.55 -29.33 -23.94
C ASP A 313 31.43 -28.82 -24.87
N THR A 314 30.16 -28.95 -24.46
CA THR A 314 28.98 -28.79 -25.32
C THR A 314 28.16 -27.53 -25.02
N PHE A 315 28.27 -26.93 -23.84
CA PHE A 315 27.59 -25.69 -23.50
C PHE A 315 28.33 -24.91 -22.40
N ILE A 316 27.80 -23.75 -22.02
CA ILE A 316 28.32 -22.96 -20.90
C ILE A 316 28.09 -23.73 -19.61
N THR A 317 29.14 -23.87 -18.80
CA THR A 317 29.04 -24.36 -17.43
C THR A 317 28.65 -23.20 -16.52
N PHE A 318 27.39 -23.20 -16.05
CA PHE A 318 26.95 -22.21 -15.07
C PHE A 318 27.26 -22.68 -13.64
N HIS A 319 27.83 -21.79 -12.83
CA HIS A 319 28.09 -22.04 -11.42
C HIS A 319 27.91 -20.76 -10.59
N ASP A 320 26.75 -20.60 -9.98
CA ASP A 320 26.49 -19.50 -9.04
C ASP A 320 26.99 -19.88 -7.65
N VAL A 321 27.41 -18.88 -6.87
CA VAL A 321 27.99 -19.06 -5.53
C VAL A 321 27.38 -18.05 -4.57
N ASP A 322 26.85 -18.55 -3.45
CA ASP A 322 26.35 -17.74 -2.35
C ASP A 322 27.44 -17.58 -1.28
N LEU A 323 27.91 -16.36 -1.04
CA LEU A 323 28.86 -16.08 0.03
C LEU A 323 28.13 -15.62 1.30
N VAL A 324 28.67 -16.04 2.45
CA VAL A 324 28.19 -15.69 3.78
C VAL A 324 29.03 -14.55 4.35
N ASP A 325 28.38 -13.47 4.81
CA ASP A 325 29.04 -12.32 5.44
C ASP A 325 29.70 -12.77 6.75
N ALA A 326 31.00 -12.55 6.89
CA ALA A 326 31.81 -13.05 8.00
C ALA A 326 31.79 -12.14 9.24
N ARG A 327 31.19 -10.95 9.16
CA ARG A 327 31.18 -9.96 10.26
C ARG A 327 30.24 -10.38 11.40
N PRO A 328 30.60 -10.27 12.68
CA PRO A 328 29.69 -10.68 13.75
C PRO A 328 28.39 -9.85 13.80
N PRO A 329 27.27 -10.42 14.30
CA PRO A 329 26.11 -9.64 14.71
C PRO A 329 26.49 -8.74 15.89
N LYS A 330 25.94 -7.54 15.93
CA LYS A 330 26.12 -6.57 17.02
C LYS A 330 24.80 -5.90 17.37
N ILE A 331 24.76 -5.25 18.53
CA ILE A 331 23.60 -4.44 18.93
C ILE A 331 23.74 -3.04 18.35
N LEU A 332 22.64 -2.53 17.80
CA LEU A 332 22.52 -1.19 17.23
C LEU A 332 21.95 -0.20 18.25
N SER A 333 20.96 -0.63 19.04
CA SER A 333 20.26 0.20 20.03
C SER A 333 19.54 -0.67 21.07
N SER A 334 19.25 -0.07 22.21
CA SER A 334 18.40 -0.65 23.26
C SER A 334 17.41 0.37 23.81
N VAL A 335 16.21 -0.07 24.18
CA VAL A 335 15.26 0.68 25.00
C VAL A 335 14.97 -0.17 26.24
N PRO A 336 15.20 0.33 27.46
CA PRO A 336 15.79 1.63 27.76
C PRO A 336 17.24 1.76 27.28
N GLU A 337 17.71 3.00 27.20
CA GLU A 337 19.11 3.29 26.92
C GLU A 337 20.00 2.89 28.10
N PRO A 338 21.29 2.56 27.89
CA PRO A 338 22.18 2.17 28.97
C PRO A 338 22.31 3.22 30.09
N ASN A 339 22.11 2.76 31.33
CA ASN A 339 22.07 3.53 32.57
C ASN A 339 20.87 4.49 32.69
N ALA A 340 19.77 4.23 31.97
CA ALA A 340 18.55 4.98 32.18
C ALA A 340 17.97 4.74 33.58
N VAL A 341 17.29 5.77 34.10
CA VAL A 341 16.60 5.79 35.39
C VAL A 341 15.13 6.12 35.15
N ASP A 342 14.29 5.94 36.18
CA ASP A 342 12.84 6.18 36.13
C ASP A 342 12.16 5.37 35.01
N ILE A 343 12.62 4.12 34.83
CA ILE A 343 12.02 3.20 33.86
C ILE A 343 10.76 2.59 34.44
N SER A 344 9.67 2.63 33.68
CA SER A 344 8.43 2.03 34.16
C SER A 344 8.59 0.53 34.37
N VAL A 345 8.06 0.03 35.48
CA VAL A 345 8.04 -1.42 35.77
C VAL A 345 7.16 -2.20 34.79
N LEU A 346 6.36 -1.52 33.97
CA LEU A 346 5.47 -2.10 32.97
C LEU A 346 6.05 -2.08 31.54
N ASP A 347 7.16 -1.37 31.33
CA ASP A 347 7.75 -1.21 30.01
C ASP A 347 8.46 -2.48 29.51
N ASP A 348 8.26 -2.79 28.23
CA ASP A 348 9.02 -3.81 27.53
C ASP A 348 10.43 -3.30 27.18
N ILE A 349 11.43 -4.18 27.29
CA ILE A 349 12.80 -3.90 26.87
C ILE A 349 12.98 -4.29 25.40
N LYS A 350 13.53 -3.40 24.57
CA LYS A 350 13.72 -3.62 23.12
C LYS A 350 15.21 -3.58 22.75
N ILE A 351 15.66 -4.52 21.93
CA ILE A 351 17.05 -4.63 21.46
C ILE A 351 17.06 -4.78 19.94
N ASP A 352 17.83 -3.95 19.26
CA ASP A 352 17.96 -3.97 17.81
C ASP A 352 19.31 -4.55 17.40
N PHE A 353 19.32 -5.57 16.54
CA PHE A 353 20.53 -6.23 16.06
C PHE A 353 20.89 -5.82 14.63
N SER A 354 22.19 -5.81 14.32
CA SER A 354 22.71 -5.53 12.97
C SER A 354 22.36 -6.61 11.94
N ARG A 355 22.03 -7.82 12.39
CA ARG A 355 21.79 -9.03 11.59
C ARG A 355 20.61 -9.82 12.13
N ARG A 356 20.12 -10.78 11.33
CA ARG A 356 19.04 -11.68 11.74
C ARG A 356 19.56 -12.69 12.74
N MET A 357 18.96 -12.75 13.92
CA MET A 357 19.45 -13.57 15.02
C MET A 357 18.83 -14.96 15.06
N ASN A 358 19.58 -15.92 15.61
CA ASN A 358 19.00 -17.19 16.05
C ASN A 358 18.25 -16.94 17.37
N THR A 359 16.92 -16.89 17.28
CA THR A 359 16.06 -16.49 18.40
C THR A 359 16.16 -17.42 19.60
N ALA A 360 16.39 -18.72 19.37
CA ALA A 360 16.56 -19.70 20.44
C ALA A 360 17.92 -19.54 21.15
N ALA A 361 18.99 -19.27 20.39
CA ALA A 361 20.31 -19.02 20.96
C ALA A 361 20.33 -17.71 21.78
N VAL A 362 19.72 -16.64 21.26
CA VAL A 362 19.61 -15.36 21.99
C VAL A 362 18.78 -15.52 23.26
N ALA A 363 17.61 -16.19 23.19
CA ALA A 363 16.76 -16.40 24.37
C ALA A 363 17.49 -17.16 25.49
N ALA A 364 18.33 -18.14 25.14
CA ALA A 364 19.15 -18.88 26.10
C ALA A 364 20.32 -18.08 26.69
N ALA A 365 20.71 -16.99 26.04
CA ALA A 365 21.83 -16.13 26.43
C ALA A 365 21.40 -14.92 27.29
N ILE A 366 20.10 -14.66 27.45
CA ILE A 366 19.59 -13.54 28.25
C ILE A 366 19.58 -13.90 29.73
N SER A 367 20.06 -12.98 30.58
CA SER A 367 19.96 -13.07 32.04
C SER A 367 19.75 -11.69 32.67
N PHE A 368 19.15 -11.68 33.86
CA PHE A 368 18.93 -10.48 34.68
C PHE A 368 19.59 -10.64 36.05
N ASP A 369 20.12 -9.54 36.59
CA ASP A 369 20.49 -9.38 37.99
C ASP A 369 19.89 -8.07 38.55
N PRO A 370 18.95 -8.12 39.52
CA PRO A 370 18.34 -9.30 40.13
C PRO A 370 17.58 -10.21 39.13
N PRO A 371 17.39 -11.52 39.42
CA PRO A 371 16.70 -12.43 38.50
C PRO A 371 15.24 -12.06 38.24
N VAL A 372 14.83 -12.11 36.97
CA VAL A 372 13.46 -11.79 36.50
C VAL A 372 13.01 -12.87 35.52
N ASN A 373 11.76 -13.34 35.64
CA ASN A 373 11.14 -14.15 34.59
C ASN A 373 10.68 -13.25 33.45
N PHE A 374 10.80 -13.71 32.21
CA PHE A 374 10.45 -12.91 31.04
C PHE A 374 10.00 -13.79 29.88
N SER A 375 9.35 -13.14 28.91
CA SER A 375 9.07 -13.70 27.59
C SER A 375 9.73 -12.86 26.50
N THR A 376 9.96 -13.46 25.33
CA THR A 376 10.58 -12.76 24.19
C THR A 376 9.70 -12.83 22.96
N SER A 377 9.60 -11.73 22.22
CA SER A 377 9.00 -11.69 20.89
C SER A 377 9.93 -10.99 19.90
N TRP A 378 9.73 -11.23 18.59
CA TRP A 378 10.65 -10.78 17.56
C TRP A 378 9.91 -10.15 16.37
N LEU A 379 10.49 -9.08 15.83
CA LEU A 379 10.04 -8.40 14.62
C LEU A 379 11.16 -8.29 13.57
N ASN A 380 10.81 -7.79 12.38
CA ASN A 380 11.71 -7.55 11.25
C ASN A 380 12.63 -8.73 10.93
N SER A 381 12.03 -9.91 10.77
CA SER A 381 12.74 -11.15 10.43
C SER A 381 13.83 -11.53 11.44
N SER A 382 13.53 -11.37 12.73
CA SER A 382 14.41 -11.68 13.88
C SER A 382 15.58 -10.70 14.05
N ARG A 383 15.35 -9.41 13.77
CA ARG A 383 16.34 -8.34 13.98
C ARG A 383 16.00 -7.46 15.19
N ASN A 384 14.73 -7.36 15.55
CA ASN A 384 14.29 -6.59 16.72
C ASN A 384 13.72 -7.56 17.74
N LEU A 385 14.32 -7.57 18.92
CA LEU A 385 13.92 -8.36 20.07
C LEU A 385 13.13 -7.47 21.02
N THR A 386 11.96 -7.92 21.45
CA THR A 386 11.24 -7.37 22.59
C THR A 386 11.28 -8.40 23.72
N ILE A 387 11.78 -8.00 24.88
CA ILE A 387 11.81 -8.75 26.12
C ILE A 387 10.74 -8.15 27.02
N LYS A 388 9.77 -8.97 27.42
CA LYS A 388 8.70 -8.59 28.33
C LYS A 388 8.95 -9.23 29.70
N PRO A 389 9.42 -8.47 30.71
CA PRO A 389 9.50 -8.94 32.08
C PRO A 389 8.11 -9.32 32.64
N ASP A 390 8.04 -10.36 33.48
CA ASP A 390 6.81 -10.72 34.18
C ASP A 390 6.57 -9.81 35.40
N THR A 391 7.64 -9.47 36.12
CA THR A 391 7.63 -8.60 37.32
C THR A 391 8.95 -7.84 37.42
N LEU A 392 8.89 -6.52 37.54
CA LEU A 392 9.99 -5.67 37.97
C LEU A 392 9.63 -5.03 39.31
N GLU A 393 10.59 -4.92 40.21
CA GLU A 393 10.43 -4.21 41.48
C GLU A 393 10.72 -2.71 41.28
N PHE A 394 10.06 -1.86 42.05
CA PHE A 394 10.32 -0.41 42.06
C PHE A 394 11.69 -0.08 42.66
N GLU A 395 12.23 1.10 42.32
CA GLU A 395 13.50 1.65 42.80
C GLU A 395 14.69 0.66 42.70
N THR A 396 14.62 -0.27 41.75
CA THR A 396 15.56 -1.39 41.64
C THR A 396 16.42 -1.23 40.40
N THR A 397 17.73 -1.35 40.58
CA THR A 397 18.67 -1.36 39.45
C THR A 397 18.83 -2.78 38.93
N TYR A 398 18.51 -2.98 37.67
CA TYR A 398 18.66 -4.24 36.94
C TYR A 398 19.84 -4.18 35.99
N THR A 399 20.58 -5.28 35.91
CA THR A 399 21.59 -5.56 34.89
C THR A 399 21.07 -6.69 34.01
N LEU A 400 20.68 -6.37 32.78
CA LEU A 400 20.37 -7.33 31.73
C LEU A 400 21.65 -7.65 30.96
N THR A 401 21.98 -8.93 30.84
CA THR A 401 23.11 -9.41 30.04
C THR A 401 22.62 -10.29 28.90
N ILE A 402 23.10 -10.04 27.68
CA ILE A 402 23.04 -10.99 26.56
C ILE A 402 24.43 -11.58 26.41
N ASP A 403 24.60 -12.83 26.79
CA ASP A 403 25.89 -13.51 26.79
C ASP A 403 26.48 -13.66 25.37
N SER A 404 27.81 -13.72 25.31
CA SER A 404 28.59 -13.92 24.08
C SER A 404 28.21 -15.17 23.27
N SER A 405 27.57 -16.16 23.89
CA SER A 405 27.06 -17.36 23.23
C SER A 405 25.85 -17.12 22.31
N ALA A 406 25.23 -15.94 22.36
CA ALA A 406 24.20 -15.54 21.40
C ALA A 406 24.77 -15.56 19.97
N THR A 407 24.01 -16.10 19.02
CA THR A 407 24.46 -16.19 17.62
C THR A 407 23.44 -15.68 16.62
N ASP A 408 23.92 -15.31 15.43
CA ASP A 408 23.07 -15.17 14.26
C ASP A 408 22.64 -16.53 13.67
N LEU A 409 21.92 -16.49 12.54
CA LEU A 409 21.47 -17.69 11.81
C LEU A 409 22.62 -18.49 11.18
N PHE A 410 23.83 -17.93 11.08
CA PHE A 410 25.03 -18.54 10.50
C PHE A 410 26.05 -18.93 11.58
N ALA A 411 25.64 -18.91 12.85
CA ALA A 411 26.45 -19.26 14.01
C ALA A 411 27.65 -18.32 14.27
N HIS A 412 27.62 -17.08 13.78
CA HIS A 412 28.56 -16.06 14.24
C HIS A 412 28.21 -15.64 15.67
N LEU A 413 29.21 -15.61 16.55
CA LEU A 413 29.06 -15.16 17.93
C LEU A 413 28.79 -13.65 18.00
N LEU A 414 28.07 -13.22 19.03
CA LEU A 414 27.75 -11.82 19.28
C LEU A 414 29.00 -10.98 19.51
N ASP A 415 29.07 -9.82 18.85
CA ASP A 415 29.91 -8.68 19.21
C ASP A 415 29.06 -7.75 20.10
N GLY A 416 28.99 -8.09 21.39
CA GLY A 416 28.10 -7.43 22.33
C GLY A 416 28.57 -6.03 22.75
N ASN A 417 29.88 -5.74 22.62
CA ASN A 417 30.47 -4.45 22.94
C ASN A 417 30.59 -3.52 21.71
N GLY A 418 30.41 -4.06 20.50
CA GLY A 418 30.42 -3.33 19.23
C GLY A 418 31.81 -2.97 18.70
N ASP A 419 32.88 -3.62 19.17
CA ASP A 419 34.27 -3.32 18.76
C ASP A 419 34.69 -3.98 17.43
N GLY A 420 33.82 -4.79 16.85
CA GLY A 420 34.03 -5.53 15.61
C GLY A 420 34.58 -6.95 15.83
N ILE A 421 34.81 -7.37 17.07
CA ILE A 421 35.31 -8.69 17.43
C ILE A 421 34.15 -9.51 18.02
N ALA A 422 34.01 -10.75 17.55
CA ALA A 422 32.98 -11.66 18.02
C ALA A 422 33.38 -12.29 19.38
N GLY A 423 32.39 -12.59 20.21
CA GLY A 423 32.57 -13.31 21.47
C GLY A 423 32.47 -12.45 22.73
N ASP A 424 31.89 -11.26 22.62
CA ASP A 424 31.65 -10.35 23.74
C ASP A 424 30.17 -10.29 24.11
N HIS A 425 29.90 -10.12 25.40
CA HIS A 425 28.54 -9.99 25.92
C HIS A 425 28.07 -8.53 25.84
N PHE A 426 26.76 -8.35 25.78
CA PHE A 426 26.13 -7.03 25.93
C PHE A 426 25.59 -6.87 27.34
N VAL A 427 25.73 -5.67 27.91
CA VAL A 427 25.23 -5.32 29.24
C VAL A 427 24.37 -4.08 29.15
N LEU A 428 23.12 -4.19 29.61
CA LEU A 428 22.19 -3.09 29.79
C LEU A 428 21.88 -2.93 31.27
N ILE A 429 22.26 -1.78 31.83
CA ILE A 429 21.93 -1.40 33.22
C ILE A 429 20.81 -0.37 33.17
N PHE A 430 19.76 -0.53 33.98
CA PHE A 430 18.70 0.46 34.14
C PHE A 430 18.11 0.43 35.54
N THR A 431 17.50 1.53 35.98
CA THR A 431 16.85 1.66 37.28
C THR A 431 15.37 1.96 37.11
N THR A 432 14.52 1.18 37.78
CA THR A 432 13.06 1.35 37.74
C THR A 432 12.59 2.52 38.61
N GLU A 433 11.41 3.05 38.26
CA GLU A 433 10.75 4.18 38.93
C GLU A 433 10.37 3.90 40.40
N GLU A 434 9.98 4.96 41.12
CA GLU A 434 9.39 4.87 42.46
C GLU A 434 7.97 4.26 42.40
N ALA A 435 7.53 3.61 43.49
CA ALA A 435 6.20 3.03 43.55
C ALA A 435 5.10 4.11 43.59
N ASP A 436 4.11 3.99 42.71
CA ASP A 436 2.91 4.82 42.81
C ASP A 436 2.03 4.36 43.98
N ILE A 437 1.61 5.33 44.80
CA ILE A 437 0.75 5.14 45.97
C ILE A 437 -0.52 6.00 45.90
N SER A 438 -0.69 6.76 44.82
CA SER A 438 -1.82 7.65 44.62
C SER A 438 -2.94 6.89 43.91
N PRO A 439 -4.20 7.07 44.31
CA PRO A 439 -5.32 6.51 43.56
C PRO A 439 -5.65 7.36 42.34
N PRO A 440 -6.32 6.78 41.31
CA PRO A 440 -6.65 7.49 40.08
C PRO A 440 -7.52 8.72 40.33
N GLN A 441 -7.12 9.86 39.78
CA GLN A 441 -7.84 11.12 39.87
C GLN A 441 -8.46 11.49 38.52
N VAL A 442 -9.61 12.17 38.56
CA VAL A 442 -10.21 12.72 37.34
C VAL A 442 -9.44 13.97 36.93
N ALA A 443 -8.74 13.89 35.81
CA ALA A 443 -8.01 15.00 35.20
C ALA A 443 -8.95 15.97 34.46
N ALA A 444 -9.97 15.43 33.77
CA ALA A 444 -10.96 16.22 33.03
C ALA A 444 -12.31 15.50 32.94
N SER A 445 -13.38 16.28 32.75
CA SER A 445 -14.72 15.74 32.49
C SER A 445 -15.43 16.46 31.36
N TYR A 446 -16.26 15.72 30.63
CA TYR A 446 -17.25 16.26 29.71
C TYR A 446 -18.64 15.73 30.09
N PRO A 447 -19.64 16.58 30.32
CA PRO A 447 -19.56 18.03 30.42
C PRO A 447 -18.62 18.51 31.53
N ALA A 448 -18.20 19.77 31.43
CA ALA A 448 -17.47 20.41 32.52
C ALA A 448 -18.39 20.53 33.77
N PRO A 449 -17.83 20.48 34.99
CA PRO A 449 -18.62 20.61 36.21
C PRO A 449 -19.40 21.93 36.23
N GLY A 450 -20.72 21.86 36.45
CA GLY A 450 -21.62 23.01 36.46
C GLY A 450 -22.00 23.56 35.08
N ALA A 451 -21.68 22.86 33.98
CA ALA A 451 -22.05 23.28 32.64
C ALA A 451 -23.58 23.39 32.47
N THR A 452 -24.04 24.44 31.78
CA THR A 452 -25.46 24.68 31.44
C THR A 452 -25.65 24.65 29.93
N GLU A 453 -26.90 24.51 29.46
CA GLU A 453 -27.22 24.44 28.02
C GLU A 453 -26.48 23.31 27.29
N VAL A 454 -26.22 22.20 28.01
CA VAL A 454 -25.51 21.06 27.44
C VAL A 454 -26.39 20.35 26.42
N GLU A 455 -25.80 19.93 25.30
CA GLU A 455 -26.52 19.25 24.24
C GLU A 455 -27.17 17.93 24.72
N ASN A 456 -28.24 17.54 24.05
CA ASN A 456 -28.97 16.31 24.36
C ASN A 456 -29.42 15.64 23.04
N PRO A 457 -28.95 14.41 22.73
CA PRO A 457 -28.15 13.52 23.57
C PRO A 457 -26.67 13.94 23.65
N LEU A 458 -25.98 13.49 24.70
CA LEU A 458 -24.55 13.66 24.93
C LEU A 458 -23.90 12.37 25.45
N VAL A 459 -22.59 12.27 25.31
CA VAL A 459 -21.76 11.28 26.01
C VAL A 459 -21.10 11.97 27.19
N ILE A 460 -21.11 11.33 28.37
CA ILE A 460 -20.40 11.83 29.54
C ILE A 460 -19.03 11.16 29.58
N ASN A 461 -17.95 11.93 29.63
CA ASN A 461 -16.57 11.44 29.65
C ASN A 461 -15.88 11.86 30.95
N PHE A 462 -15.11 10.94 31.54
CA PHE A 462 -14.16 11.21 32.63
C PHE A 462 -12.79 10.71 32.21
N GLU A 463 -11.86 11.64 32.02
CA GLU A 463 -10.45 11.35 31.79
C GLU A 463 -9.73 11.27 33.13
N PHE A 464 -8.99 10.20 33.35
CA PHE A 464 -8.15 10.00 34.53
C PHE A 464 -6.71 10.39 34.24
N ASP A 465 -5.97 10.77 35.27
CA ASP A 465 -4.55 11.14 35.15
C ASP A 465 -3.62 9.95 34.89
N GLU A 466 -4.12 8.72 35.07
CA GLU A 466 -3.38 7.47 34.91
C GLU A 466 -4.25 6.31 34.36
N LEU A 467 -3.65 5.14 34.18
CA LEU A 467 -4.35 3.92 33.75
C LEU A 467 -5.11 3.28 34.90
N ILE A 468 -6.40 3.06 34.68
CA ILE A 468 -7.28 2.27 35.54
C ILE A 468 -7.20 0.79 35.16
N MET A 469 -7.01 -0.07 36.16
CA MET A 469 -7.09 -1.52 36.01
C MET A 469 -8.49 -1.95 35.53
N GLU A 470 -8.55 -2.56 34.34
CA GLU A 470 -9.81 -2.93 33.66
C GLU A 470 -10.73 -3.79 34.56
N SER A 471 -10.15 -4.69 35.36
CA SER A 471 -10.90 -5.56 36.27
C SER A 471 -11.61 -4.82 37.42
N SER A 472 -11.24 -3.57 37.70
CA SER A 472 -11.90 -2.71 38.71
C SER A 472 -13.12 -1.95 38.14
N ILE A 473 -13.30 -1.94 36.81
CA ILE A 473 -14.37 -1.21 36.14
C ILE A 473 -15.63 -2.10 36.06
N SER A 474 -16.78 -1.52 36.38
CA SER A 474 -18.08 -2.18 36.34
C SER A 474 -19.13 -1.28 35.67
N SER A 475 -20.31 -1.85 35.36
CA SER A 475 -21.44 -1.07 34.84
C SER A 475 -21.94 0.00 35.81
N ASN A 476 -21.58 -0.10 37.09
CA ASN A 476 -21.96 0.87 38.13
C ASN A 476 -20.83 1.84 38.48
N SER A 477 -19.68 1.76 37.81
CA SER A 477 -18.56 2.68 38.08
C SER A 477 -18.93 4.14 37.82
N ILE A 478 -19.89 4.38 36.91
CA ILE A 478 -20.53 5.69 36.72
C ILE A 478 -22.04 5.54 36.90
N ILE A 479 -22.63 6.42 37.70
CA ILE A 479 -24.08 6.54 37.88
C ILE A 479 -24.52 7.93 37.44
N LEU A 480 -25.55 8.01 36.61
CA LEU A 480 -26.19 9.26 36.24
C LEU A 480 -27.58 9.35 36.90
N GLU A 481 -27.87 10.45 37.59
CA GLU A 481 -29.17 10.70 38.22
C GLU A 481 -29.64 12.14 38.03
N LYS A 482 -30.95 12.37 38.06
CA LYS A 482 -31.51 13.74 38.13
C LYS A 482 -31.25 14.33 39.52
N ALA A 483 -31.01 15.63 39.65
CA ALA A 483 -30.78 16.30 40.94
C ALA A 483 -31.95 16.14 41.94
N GLY A 484 -33.17 15.84 41.45
CA GLY A 484 -34.36 15.52 42.25
C GLY A 484 -34.57 14.02 42.54
N GLY A 485 -33.64 13.15 42.13
CA GLY A 485 -33.74 11.71 42.20
C GLY A 485 -34.28 11.06 40.92
N GLY A 486 -33.93 9.79 40.71
CA GLY A 486 -34.25 9.03 39.50
C GLY A 486 -33.00 8.80 38.64
N GLY A 487 -32.54 7.55 38.61
CA GLY A 487 -31.37 7.15 37.83
C GLY A 487 -31.66 7.06 36.34
N VAL A 488 -30.66 7.36 35.53
CA VAL A 488 -30.66 7.18 34.08
C VAL A 488 -29.89 5.90 33.76
N ALA A 489 -30.54 4.95 33.10
CA ALA A 489 -29.86 3.76 32.62
C ALA A 489 -28.88 4.12 31.51
N GLY A 490 -27.75 3.42 31.43
CA GLY A 490 -26.75 3.65 30.40
C GLY A 490 -25.65 2.60 30.42
N THR A 491 -24.67 2.80 29.54
CA THR A 491 -23.53 1.89 29.37
C THR A 491 -22.23 2.61 29.69
N VAL A 492 -21.39 2.02 30.53
CA VAL A 492 -20.01 2.47 30.76
C VAL A 492 -19.08 1.79 29.75
N LYS A 493 -18.19 2.57 29.15
CA LYS A 493 -17.09 2.09 28.32
C LYS A 493 -15.77 2.66 28.81
N HIS A 494 -14.73 1.86 28.70
CA HIS A 494 -13.36 2.23 29.00
C HIS A 494 -12.57 2.30 27.69
N TYR A 495 -11.75 3.34 27.57
CA TYR A 495 -10.79 3.53 26.51
C TYR A 495 -9.45 3.90 27.13
N GLU A 496 -8.36 3.44 26.51
CA GLU A 496 -7.01 3.89 26.82
C GLU A 496 -6.57 4.87 25.74
N VAL A 497 -6.23 6.10 26.13
CA VAL A 497 -5.82 7.17 25.22
C VAL A 497 -4.62 7.88 25.83
N ASN A 498 -3.50 7.94 25.10
CA ASN A 498 -2.26 8.58 25.56
C ASN A 498 -1.83 8.11 26.97
N GLU A 499 -1.81 6.79 27.20
CA GLU A 499 -1.43 6.16 28.49
C GLU A 499 -2.31 6.57 29.69
N LYS A 500 -3.54 7.01 29.42
CA LYS A 500 -4.54 7.37 30.42
C LYS A 500 -5.86 6.65 30.18
N SER A 501 -6.61 6.43 31.24
CA SER A 501 -7.97 5.87 31.14
C SER A 501 -9.01 6.96 30.91
N LEU A 502 -9.87 6.73 29.92
CA LEU A 502 -11.13 7.45 29.71
C LEU A 502 -12.29 6.53 30.03
N LEU A 503 -13.15 6.92 30.97
CA LEU A 503 -14.45 6.28 31.18
C LEU A 503 -15.57 7.12 30.56
N SER A 504 -16.29 6.54 29.61
CA SER A 504 -17.45 7.16 28.96
C SER A 504 -18.75 6.50 29.42
N PHE A 505 -19.74 7.29 29.80
CA PHE A 505 -21.10 6.85 30.07
C PHE A 505 -22.02 7.30 28.93
N PHE A 506 -22.71 6.32 28.34
CA PHE A 506 -23.69 6.50 27.28
C PHE A 506 -25.11 6.33 27.85
N PRO A 507 -25.88 7.41 28.04
CA PRO A 507 -27.29 7.31 28.42
C PRO A 507 -28.07 6.45 27.42
N GLY A 508 -28.92 5.55 27.93
CA GLY A 508 -29.75 4.67 27.12
C GLY A 508 -30.99 5.36 26.52
N ASP A 509 -31.42 6.47 27.13
CA ASP A 509 -32.53 7.31 26.70
C ASP A 509 -32.09 8.78 26.63
N LEU A 510 -32.82 9.59 25.86
CA LEU A 510 -32.65 11.04 25.87
C LEU A 510 -32.90 11.59 27.28
N LEU A 511 -32.08 12.56 27.68
CA LEU A 511 -32.25 13.24 28.95
C LEU A 511 -33.45 14.19 28.89
N ASP A 512 -33.99 14.56 30.04
CA ASP A 512 -35.03 15.58 30.13
C ASP A 512 -34.39 16.94 29.79
N PRO A 513 -35.07 17.81 29.02
CA PRO A 513 -34.59 19.16 28.74
C PRO A 513 -34.61 20.05 29.99
N ASP A 514 -33.79 21.11 30.01
CA ASP A 514 -33.70 22.10 31.10
C ASP A 514 -33.58 21.48 32.50
N THR A 515 -32.91 20.33 32.61
CA THR A 515 -32.88 19.51 33.82
C THR A 515 -31.46 19.33 34.32
N GLU A 516 -31.25 19.52 35.63
CA GLU A 516 -29.97 19.27 36.28
C GLU A 516 -29.77 17.77 36.57
N TYR A 517 -28.60 17.27 36.17
CA TYR A 517 -28.14 15.90 36.36
C TYR A 517 -26.85 15.86 37.17
N LEU A 518 -26.67 14.77 37.93
CA LEU A 518 -25.49 14.43 38.71
C LEU A 518 -24.85 13.17 38.13
N ALA A 519 -23.68 13.31 37.53
CA ALA A 519 -22.83 12.20 37.12
C ALA A 519 -21.86 11.85 38.25
N LYS A 520 -21.95 10.62 38.75
CA LYS A 520 -21.22 10.15 39.93
C LYS A 520 -20.28 9.03 39.57
N ILE A 521 -19.01 9.18 39.95
CA ILE A 521 -18.02 8.09 39.88
C ILE A 521 -18.04 7.38 41.23
N GLN A 522 -18.35 6.08 41.22
CA GLN A 522 -18.42 5.28 42.44
C GLN A 522 -17.02 4.90 42.94
N PRO A 523 -16.84 4.70 44.26
CA PRO A 523 -15.62 4.12 44.82
C PRO A 523 -15.29 2.74 44.22
N GLY A 524 -14.00 2.36 44.28
CA GLY A 524 -13.54 1.02 43.92
C GLY A 524 -12.76 0.92 42.61
N LEU A 525 -12.67 2.01 41.84
CA LEU A 525 -11.74 2.10 40.70
C LEU A 525 -10.30 2.04 41.21
N LYS A 526 -9.46 1.23 40.56
CA LYS A 526 -8.05 1.05 40.92
C LYS A 526 -7.16 1.39 39.76
N ASP A 527 -6.00 2.00 40.03
CA ASP A 527 -4.93 2.06 39.04
C ASP A 527 -4.36 0.66 38.75
N VAL A 528 -3.37 0.59 37.86
CA VAL A 528 -2.67 -0.66 37.51
C VAL A 528 -1.81 -1.22 38.66
N PHE A 529 -1.53 -0.43 39.70
CA PHE A 529 -0.75 -0.80 40.89
C PHE A 529 -1.62 -1.19 42.10
N GLY A 530 -2.94 -1.06 41.99
CA GLY A 530 -3.93 -1.43 43.00
C GLY A 530 -4.35 -0.30 43.96
N ASN A 531 -3.91 0.94 43.76
CA ASN A 531 -4.35 2.08 44.56
C ASN A 531 -5.81 2.42 44.23
N GLU A 532 -6.65 2.49 45.25
CA GLU A 532 -8.11 2.52 45.08
C GLU A 532 -8.72 3.90 45.35
N LEU A 533 -9.57 4.39 44.43
CA LEU A 533 -10.42 5.54 44.65
C LEU A 533 -11.48 5.23 45.73
N GLN A 534 -11.31 5.80 46.92
CA GLN A 534 -12.13 5.45 48.09
C GLN A 534 -13.45 6.21 48.20
N ASN A 535 -13.56 7.39 47.60
CA ASN A 535 -14.71 8.29 47.76
C ASN A 535 -15.48 8.44 46.45
N GLU A 536 -16.80 8.60 46.57
CA GLU A 536 -17.64 8.98 45.44
C GLU A 536 -17.27 10.41 44.99
N LEU A 537 -17.13 10.59 43.67
CA LEU A 537 -16.95 11.90 43.06
C LEU A 537 -18.24 12.30 42.34
N VAL A 538 -18.69 13.55 42.49
CA VAL A 538 -19.96 14.03 41.94
C VAL A 538 -19.74 15.25 41.06
N TYR A 539 -20.25 15.18 39.83
CA TYR A 539 -20.17 16.23 38.82
C TYR A 539 -21.58 16.57 38.33
N ASN A 540 -21.96 17.85 38.37
CA ASN A 540 -23.28 18.29 37.91
C ASN A 540 -23.23 18.96 36.54
N PHE A 541 -24.34 18.91 35.80
CA PHE A 541 -24.56 19.69 34.59
C PHE A 541 -26.07 19.86 34.33
N THR A 542 -26.45 20.81 33.49
CA THR A 542 -27.83 21.08 33.10
C THR A 542 -27.99 20.96 31.58
N THR A 543 -28.92 20.11 31.14
CA THR A 543 -29.29 19.95 29.72
C THR A 543 -29.97 21.21 29.19
N GLY A 544 -29.83 21.49 27.88
CA GLY A 544 -30.55 22.58 27.22
C GLY A 544 -32.02 22.26 26.91
N GLY A 545 -32.79 23.30 26.56
CA GLY A 545 -34.24 23.26 26.31
C GLY A 545 -34.68 22.81 24.91
N PHE A 546 -33.80 22.15 24.16
CA PHE A 546 -34.05 21.77 22.77
C PHE A 546 -33.75 20.29 22.53
N SER A 547 -34.53 19.69 21.64
CA SER A 547 -34.24 18.40 21.01
C SER A 547 -33.83 18.61 19.56
N TYR A 548 -33.33 17.57 18.90
CA TYR A 548 -32.92 17.64 17.50
C TYR A 548 -33.77 16.72 16.62
N SER A 549 -34.31 17.27 15.53
CA SER A 549 -34.78 16.48 14.40
C SER A 549 -33.60 16.19 13.48
N ILE A 550 -33.23 14.91 13.34
CA ILE A 550 -32.01 14.47 12.66
C ILE A 550 -32.30 13.93 11.25
N SER A 551 -31.49 14.33 10.29
CA SER A 551 -31.34 13.69 8.97
C SER A 551 -29.90 13.25 8.78
N SER A 552 -29.67 11.95 8.53
CA SER A 552 -28.31 11.42 8.37
C SER A 552 -27.71 11.83 7.01
N ILE A 553 -26.43 12.20 7.02
CA ILE A 553 -25.60 12.32 5.81
C ILE A 553 -24.82 11.01 5.64
N ASP A 554 -24.02 10.65 6.64
CA ASP A 554 -23.29 9.38 6.71
C ASP A 554 -23.20 8.94 8.18
N ASN A 555 -23.72 7.76 8.50
CA ASN A 555 -23.60 7.16 9.81
C ASN A 555 -22.42 6.18 9.92
N PHE A 556 -21.59 6.09 8.87
CA PHE A 556 -20.37 5.26 8.83
C PHE A 556 -20.57 3.75 9.05
N GLU A 557 -21.81 3.26 8.99
CA GLU A 557 -22.13 1.84 9.11
C GLU A 557 -21.76 1.05 7.84
N GLY A 558 -21.60 1.73 6.70
CA GLY A 558 -21.20 1.12 5.44
C GLY A 558 -20.72 2.12 4.39
N GLY A 559 -19.92 1.64 3.43
CA GLY A 559 -19.48 2.44 2.29
C GLY A 559 -18.30 3.39 2.56
N LEU A 560 -17.69 3.37 3.75
CA LEU A 560 -16.57 4.26 4.09
C LEU A 560 -15.46 4.26 3.02
N LEU A 561 -14.86 3.10 2.74
CA LEU A 561 -13.75 2.96 1.79
C LEU A 561 -14.15 3.14 0.31
N SER A 562 -15.45 3.16 -0.01
CA SER A 562 -15.94 3.38 -1.38
C SER A 562 -16.39 4.81 -1.64
N ASN A 563 -16.86 5.50 -0.60
CA ASN A 563 -17.43 6.84 -0.70
C ASN A 563 -16.37 7.90 -0.38
N TRP A 564 -15.45 7.61 0.55
CA TRP A 564 -14.44 8.55 1.05
C TRP A 564 -13.06 8.19 0.49
N LEU A 565 -12.30 9.22 0.08
CA LEU A 565 -10.91 9.04 -0.34
C LEU A 565 -9.99 9.04 0.87
N ALA A 566 -9.02 8.12 0.86
CA ALA A 566 -7.95 8.13 1.86
C ALA A 566 -7.16 9.47 1.80
N PRO A 567 -6.53 9.89 2.91
CA PRO A 567 -5.83 11.17 3.00
C PRO A 567 -4.88 11.43 1.81
N GLN A 568 -4.12 10.42 1.38
CA GLN A 568 -3.12 10.49 0.31
C GLN A 568 -3.74 10.62 -1.09
N GLN A 569 -5.01 10.26 -1.24
CA GLN A 569 -5.74 10.32 -2.52
C GLN A 569 -6.52 11.64 -2.67
N SER A 570 -6.66 12.39 -1.58
CA SER A 570 -7.28 13.71 -1.59
C SER A 570 -6.26 14.75 -2.08
N GLY A 571 -6.50 15.33 -3.26
CA GLY A 571 -5.55 16.21 -3.95
C GLY A 571 -5.14 17.50 -3.24
N SER A 572 -5.69 17.78 -2.06
CA SER A 572 -5.35 18.96 -1.23
C SER A 572 -4.66 18.58 0.09
N THR A 573 -4.45 17.30 0.37
CA THR A 573 -3.73 16.87 1.58
C THR A 573 -2.23 17.20 1.45
N THR A 574 -1.65 17.79 2.50
CA THR A 574 -0.27 18.27 2.53
C THR A 574 0.32 18.22 3.95
N GLY A 575 1.65 18.10 4.03
CA GLY A 575 2.40 18.13 5.30
C GLY A 575 2.26 16.87 6.16
N ILE A 576 1.96 15.71 5.58
CA ILE A 576 1.78 14.45 6.31
C ILE A 576 2.95 13.48 6.13
N ILE A 577 3.17 12.60 7.12
CA ILE A 577 3.99 11.39 6.98
C ILE A 577 3.08 10.30 6.40
N SER A 578 3.24 10.04 5.10
CA SER A 578 2.29 9.22 4.31
C SER A 578 2.19 7.76 4.76
N THR A 579 3.24 7.20 5.35
CA THR A 579 3.27 5.82 5.86
C THR A 579 2.56 5.63 7.19
N GLN A 580 2.25 6.73 7.90
CA GLN A 580 1.61 6.71 9.23
C GLN A 580 0.20 7.31 9.24
N THR A 581 -0.15 8.10 8.22
CA THR A 581 -1.48 8.72 8.08
C THR A 581 -2.43 7.77 7.33
N SER A 582 -3.64 7.52 7.82
CA SER A 582 -4.57 6.56 7.18
C SER A 582 -6.02 6.72 7.65
N MET A 583 -6.96 6.27 6.82
CA MET A 583 -8.40 6.20 7.14
C MET A 583 -8.90 4.76 7.02
N GLN A 584 -9.63 4.28 8.03
CA GLN A 584 -10.08 2.88 8.15
C GLN A 584 -11.42 2.78 8.89
N ASN A 585 -12.14 1.65 8.70
CA ASN A 585 -13.29 1.32 9.56
C ASN A 585 -12.80 0.89 10.94
N ASN A 586 -13.53 1.28 11.98
CA ASN A 586 -13.27 0.85 13.35
C ASN A 586 -14.54 0.37 14.04
N SER A 587 -14.46 -0.74 14.77
CA SER A 587 -15.61 -1.34 15.48
C SER A 587 -15.43 -1.38 17.01
N GLN A 588 -14.34 -0.82 17.53
CA GLN A 588 -14.04 -0.80 18.97
C GLN A 588 -14.46 0.52 19.62
N THR A 589 -14.10 1.63 18.98
CA THR A 589 -14.44 3.01 19.39
C THR A 589 -15.59 3.50 18.53
N VAL A 590 -16.82 3.32 18.99
CA VAL A 590 -18.06 3.64 18.26
C VAL A 590 -18.99 4.48 19.14
N ASN A 591 -19.88 5.27 18.53
CA ASN A 591 -20.86 6.04 19.27
C ASN A 591 -22.08 5.19 19.66
N LEU A 592 -22.24 4.86 20.94
CA LEU A 592 -23.34 4.00 21.37
C LEU A 592 -24.69 4.73 21.50
N LEU A 593 -24.74 6.07 21.42
CA LEU A 593 -25.99 6.84 21.51
C LEU A 593 -26.96 6.54 20.36
N THR A 594 -26.43 6.21 19.19
CA THR A 594 -27.17 5.99 17.94
C THR A 594 -27.23 4.51 17.56
N GLY A 595 -26.63 3.64 18.39
CA GLY A 595 -26.50 2.21 18.11
C GLY A 595 -25.47 1.90 17.02
N SER A 596 -24.51 2.80 16.76
CA SER A 596 -23.45 2.58 15.78
C SER A 596 -22.64 1.33 16.11
N THR A 597 -22.31 0.58 15.06
CA THR A 597 -21.42 -0.58 15.13
C THR A 597 -20.05 -0.28 14.52
N ARG A 598 -19.92 0.87 13.83
CA ARG A 598 -18.69 1.30 13.18
C ARG A 598 -18.51 2.81 13.26
N SER A 599 -17.27 3.25 13.19
CA SER A 599 -16.87 4.64 13.02
C SER A 599 -15.73 4.76 12.00
N MET A 600 -15.51 5.97 11.50
CA MET A 600 -14.30 6.30 10.75
C MET A 600 -13.15 6.50 11.72
N ARG A 601 -12.07 5.71 11.60
CA ARG A 601 -10.79 5.94 12.27
C ARG A 601 -9.85 6.67 11.34
N LEU A 602 -9.35 7.82 11.78
CA LEU A 602 -8.35 8.62 11.07
C LEU A 602 -7.07 8.69 11.91
N ASN A 603 -6.03 7.96 11.49
CA ASN A 603 -4.68 8.11 12.05
C ASN A 603 -4.00 9.27 11.32
N TYR A 604 -3.38 10.20 12.03
CA TYR A 604 -2.63 11.31 11.45
C TYR A 604 -1.18 11.31 11.92
N ALA A 605 -0.28 11.76 11.05
CA ALA A 605 1.11 12.04 11.38
C ALA A 605 1.60 13.21 10.52
N TRP A 606 2.17 14.23 11.14
CA TRP A 606 2.58 15.48 10.50
C TRP A 606 4.09 15.52 10.24
N ASP A 607 4.49 15.92 9.04
CA ASP A 607 5.87 16.36 8.77
C ASP A 607 6.01 17.81 9.24
N THR A 608 6.60 18.00 10.41
CA THR A 608 6.75 19.32 11.05
C THR A 608 7.68 20.26 10.27
N ASN A 609 8.39 19.78 9.26
CA ASN A 609 9.21 20.60 8.38
C ASN A 609 8.45 21.11 7.14
N ALA A 610 7.22 20.66 6.91
CA ALA A 610 6.42 21.08 5.77
C ALA A 610 5.98 22.55 5.86
N SER A 611 5.71 23.18 4.71
CA SER A 611 5.26 24.58 4.64
C SER A 611 3.78 24.78 4.94
N SER A 612 3.00 23.70 5.00
CA SER A 612 1.55 23.72 5.21
C SER A 612 1.07 22.34 5.67
N TRP A 613 0.03 22.32 6.51
CA TRP A 613 -0.54 21.08 7.05
C TRP A 613 -2.04 21.05 6.82
N LEU A 614 -2.50 20.09 6.03
CA LEU A 614 -3.92 19.85 5.82
C LEU A 614 -4.13 18.38 5.53
N ILE A 615 -5.01 17.73 6.28
CA ILE A 615 -5.64 16.48 5.87
C ILE A 615 -7.05 16.84 5.41
N ARG A 616 -7.43 16.35 4.23
CA ARG A 616 -8.80 16.48 3.71
C ARG A 616 -9.36 15.09 3.46
N GLU A 617 -10.23 14.62 4.34
CA GLU A 617 -11.01 13.40 4.14
C GLU A 617 -12.19 13.72 3.23
N TYR A 618 -12.03 13.46 1.93
CA TYR A 618 -12.97 13.90 0.89
C TYR A 618 -14.05 12.85 0.60
N LEU A 619 -15.31 13.26 0.71
CA LEU A 619 -16.47 12.48 0.30
C LEU A 619 -16.63 12.56 -1.23
N SER A 620 -16.11 11.56 -1.93
CA SER A 620 -16.04 11.53 -3.39
C SER A 620 -17.29 11.00 -4.09
N GLY A 621 -18.16 10.25 -3.39
CA GLY A 621 -19.34 9.65 -4.01
C GLY A 621 -20.23 8.88 -3.03
N GLY A 622 -21.18 8.12 -3.59
CA GLY A 622 -22.14 7.30 -2.84
C GLY A 622 -23.36 8.08 -2.32
N PRO A 623 -24.34 7.40 -1.69
CA PRO A 623 -25.55 8.04 -1.19
C PRO A 623 -25.34 9.25 -0.27
N PRO A 624 -24.32 9.28 0.63
CA PRO A 624 -24.03 10.46 1.43
C PRO A 624 -23.71 11.71 0.61
N ARG A 625 -23.07 11.55 -0.55
CA ARG A 625 -22.72 12.66 -1.45
C ARG A 625 -23.96 13.23 -2.15
N GLU A 626 -25.08 12.52 -2.18
CA GLU A 626 -26.32 13.01 -2.81
C GLU A 626 -27.22 13.77 -1.83
N VAL A 627 -26.80 13.93 -0.56
CA VAL A 627 -27.57 14.68 0.44
C VAL A 627 -27.40 16.19 0.21
N LEU A 628 -28.49 16.82 -0.22
CA LEU A 628 -28.57 18.26 -0.48
C LEU A 628 -29.34 18.97 0.65
N PHE A 629 -28.87 20.15 1.04
CA PHE A 629 -29.46 20.95 2.12
C PHE A 629 -29.28 22.45 1.89
N ASN A 630 -29.68 23.26 2.86
CA ASN A 630 -29.54 24.71 2.85
C ASN A 630 -29.11 25.22 4.24
N THR A 631 -29.00 26.54 4.41
CA THR A 631 -28.50 27.17 5.64
C THR A 631 -29.43 27.05 6.86
N SER A 632 -30.64 26.50 6.73
CA SER A 632 -31.57 26.32 7.87
C SER A 632 -31.23 25.15 8.80
N TYR A 633 -30.14 24.42 8.52
CA TYR A 633 -29.72 23.24 9.28
C TYR A 633 -28.48 23.54 10.12
N LEU A 634 -28.37 22.83 11.24
CA LEU A 634 -27.11 22.61 11.91
C LEU A 634 -26.40 21.43 11.23
N LEU A 635 -25.13 21.59 10.88
CA LEU A 635 -24.28 20.50 10.43
C LEU A 635 -23.51 19.93 11.62
N GLN A 636 -23.62 18.62 11.85
CA GLN A 636 -23.11 17.97 13.05
C GLN A 636 -22.34 16.68 12.75
N MET A 637 -21.36 16.37 13.59
CA MET A 637 -20.74 15.03 13.66
C MET A 637 -20.27 14.75 15.09
N TYR A 638 -20.27 13.49 15.50
CA TYR A 638 -19.59 13.09 16.72
C TYR A 638 -18.12 12.86 16.42
N VAL A 639 -17.26 13.40 17.28
CA VAL A 639 -15.81 13.25 17.18
C VAL A 639 -15.29 12.71 18.50
N PHE A 640 -14.63 11.56 18.44
CA PHE A 640 -13.78 11.08 19.52
C PHE A 640 -12.45 11.82 19.41
N GLY A 641 -12.26 12.83 20.26
CA GLY A 641 -11.03 13.60 20.35
C GLY A 641 -9.93 12.82 21.06
N ASP A 642 -8.69 13.17 20.76
CA ASP A 642 -7.47 12.58 21.33
C ASP A 642 -6.67 13.57 22.18
N GLY A 643 -7.24 14.74 22.49
CA GLY A 643 -6.58 15.79 23.28
C GLY A 643 -5.36 16.42 22.61
N SER A 644 -5.15 16.18 21.31
CA SER A 644 -3.89 16.52 20.64
C SER A 644 -3.61 18.01 20.46
N GLY A 645 -4.61 18.88 20.60
CA GLY A 645 -4.51 20.30 20.27
C GLY A 645 -4.48 20.60 18.77
N ASN A 646 -4.57 19.57 17.91
CA ASN A 646 -4.81 19.75 16.47
C ASN A 646 -6.21 20.32 16.24
N ARG A 647 -6.54 20.71 15.01
CA ARG A 647 -7.83 21.33 14.69
C ARG A 647 -8.60 20.54 13.64
N ILE A 648 -9.92 20.49 13.81
CA ILE A 648 -10.88 19.86 12.89
C ILE A 648 -11.92 20.87 12.41
N ARG A 649 -12.44 20.72 11.20
CA ARG A 649 -13.56 21.52 10.68
C ARG A 649 -14.36 20.80 9.60
N PHE A 650 -15.53 21.34 9.30
CA PHE A 650 -16.34 20.92 8.15
C PHE A 650 -15.96 21.69 6.89
N ALA A 651 -16.14 21.05 5.73
CA ALA A 651 -16.14 21.67 4.42
C ALA A 651 -17.37 21.23 3.62
N ILE A 652 -17.99 22.17 2.92
CA ILE A 652 -19.18 21.96 2.10
C ILE A 652 -18.99 22.60 0.72
N ASP A 653 -19.72 22.07 -0.26
CA ASP A 653 -19.92 22.76 -1.53
C ASP A 653 -21.18 23.61 -1.43
N ASP A 654 -21.10 24.90 -1.79
CA ASP A 654 -22.22 25.80 -1.88
C ASP A 654 -22.48 26.15 -3.36
N ASN A 655 -23.73 26.00 -3.83
CA ASN A 655 -24.13 26.18 -5.24
C ASN A 655 -23.93 24.97 -6.20
N VAL A 656 -24.20 23.75 -5.72
CA VAL A 656 -24.26 22.53 -6.56
C VAL A 656 -25.37 22.62 -7.63
N PRO A 657 -25.17 22.15 -8.89
CA PRO A 657 -24.06 21.34 -9.40
C PRO A 657 -22.94 22.13 -10.07
N THR A 658 -22.98 23.46 -10.05
CA THR A 658 -21.84 24.26 -10.49
C THR A 658 -20.68 24.02 -9.54
N GLY A 659 -19.50 23.74 -10.11
CA GLY A 659 -18.31 23.37 -9.34
C GLY A 659 -17.12 24.22 -9.76
N GLY A 660 -16.72 25.12 -8.88
CA GLY A 660 -15.49 25.91 -8.94
C GLY A 660 -14.85 26.04 -7.57
N SER A 661 -13.59 26.50 -7.51
CA SER A 661 -12.87 26.68 -6.25
C SER A 661 -13.59 27.63 -5.27
N ASN A 662 -14.33 28.60 -5.81
CA ASN A 662 -15.06 29.61 -5.05
C ASN A 662 -16.33 29.05 -4.39
N ASP A 663 -16.74 27.83 -4.72
CA ASP A 663 -17.97 27.18 -4.26
C ASP A 663 -17.69 26.26 -3.05
N HIS A 664 -16.51 26.38 -2.40
CA HIS A 664 -16.11 25.54 -1.27
C HIS A 664 -16.01 26.36 0.00
N GLU A 665 -16.98 26.19 0.90
CA GLU A 665 -17.03 26.90 2.17
C GLU A 665 -16.72 25.98 3.35
N VAL A 666 -16.13 26.54 4.39
CA VAL A 666 -15.63 25.79 5.55
C VAL A 666 -16.13 26.41 6.84
N SER A 667 -16.31 25.59 7.87
CA SER A 667 -16.56 26.12 9.21
C SER A 667 -15.30 26.79 9.78
N LEU A 668 -15.43 27.50 10.89
CA LEU A 668 -14.27 27.81 11.73
C LEU A 668 -13.61 26.52 12.23
N TRP A 669 -12.32 26.62 12.56
CA TRP A 669 -11.57 25.54 13.16
C TRP A 669 -12.00 25.30 14.60
N VAL A 670 -12.23 24.03 14.94
CA VAL A 670 -12.44 23.55 16.32
C VAL A 670 -11.16 22.89 16.80
N THR A 671 -10.66 23.30 17.97
CA THR A 671 -9.44 22.70 18.55
C THR A 671 -9.81 21.41 19.29
N LEU A 672 -9.09 20.32 19.01
CA LEU A 672 -9.23 19.02 19.67
C LEU A 672 -8.53 19.05 21.04
N ASP A 673 -9.12 19.79 21.98
CA ASP A 673 -8.65 19.94 23.36
C ASP A 673 -9.39 19.04 24.36
N TRP A 674 -10.06 18.00 23.86
CA TRP A 674 -10.77 17.01 24.66
C TRP A 674 -10.40 15.59 24.25
N VAL A 675 -10.59 14.66 25.18
CA VAL A 675 -10.48 13.22 24.96
C VAL A 675 -11.88 12.58 25.04
N GLY A 676 -12.22 11.72 24.08
CA GLY A 676 -13.52 11.04 24.05
C GLY A 676 -14.55 11.65 23.11
N TRP A 677 -15.75 11.07 23.09
CA TRP A 677 -16.83 11.48 22.19
C TRP A 677 -17.43 12.83 22.57
N LYS A 678 -17.50 13.75 21.62
CA LYS A 678 -18.16 15.06 21.75
C LYS A 678 -18.88 15.41 20.44
N LEU A 679 -20.03 16.09 20.54
CA LEU A 679 -20.76 16.57 19.37
C LEU A 679 -20.12 17.87 18.87
N VAL A 680 -19.64 17.87 17.63
CA VAL A 680 -19.16 19.08 16.94
C VAL A 680 -20.28 19.59 16.05
N THR A 681 -20.61 20.88 16.16
CA THR A 681 -21.72 21.52 15.44
C THR A 681 -21.26 22.76 14.71
N TRP A 682 -21.80 22.99 13.51
CA TRP A 682 -21.73 24.25 12.78
C TRP A 682 -23.16 24.72 12.47
N ASP A 683 -23.54 25.89 13.02
CA ASP A 683 -24.81 26.54 12.71
C ASP A 683 -24.69 27.30 11.37
N LEU A 684 -25.20 26.70 10.29
CA LEU A 684 -25.07 27.25 8.95
C LEU A 684 -25.80 28.58 8.74
N ALA A 685 -26.72 28.95 9.65
CA ALA A 685 -27.45 30.22 9.57
C ALA A 685 -26.71 31.34 10.31
N ASN A 686 -26.10 31.03 11.45
CA ASN A 686 -25.65 32.04 12.42
C ASN A 686 -24.13 32.07 12.61
N ASP A 687 -23.43 30.96 12.38
CA ASP A 687 -21.99 30.91 12.60
C ASP A 687 -21.22 31.50 11.41
N PRO A 688 -20.08 32.15 11.67
CA PRO A 688 -19.23 32.67 10.61
C PRO A 688 -18.62 31.55 9.75
N VAL A 689 -18.45 31.84 8.47
CA VAL A 689 -17.72 30.99 7.52
C VAL A 689 -16.21 31.21 7.70
N GLY A 690 -15.45 30.13 7.75
CA GLY A 690 -13.99 30.16 7.81
C GLY A 690 -13.35 30.51 6.47
N SER A 691 -12.02 30.70 6.47
CA SER A 691 -11.26 30.97 5.25
C SER A 691 -10.58 29.71 4.72
N TRP A 692 -10.71 29.50 3.40
CA TRP A 692 -9.94 28.53 2.63
C TRP A 692 -9.88 28.95 1.14
N ILE A 693 -10.36 28.12 0.21
CA ILE A 693 -10.38 28.41 -1.24
C ILE A 693 -11.70 29.03 -1.72
N GLY A 694 -12.74 29.03 -0.87
CA GLY A 694 -14.05 29.61 -1.13
C GLY A 694 -14.09 31.14 -1.11
N ASN A 695 -15.28 31.67 -1.34
CA ASN A 695 -15.55 33.10 -1.38
C ASN A 695 -16.04 33.67 -0.03
N GLY A 696 -16.34 32.81 0.94
CA GLY A 696 -16.78 33.16 2.29
C GLY A 696 -18.28 33.43 2.43
N VAL A 697 -19.10 33.11 1.43
CA VAL A 697 -20.54 33.41 1.40
C VAL A 697 -21.35 32.15 1.10
N LEU A 698 -21.98 31.57 2.12
CA LEU A 698 -22.90 30.43 1.95
C LEU A 698 -24.11 30.81 1.11
N ASN A 699 -24.24 30.20 -0.08
CA ASN A 699 -25.36 30.43 -0.98
C ASN A 699 -25.77 29.19 -1.79
N GLY A 700 -26.91 29.27 -2.48
CA GLY A 700 -27.39 28.21 -3.36
C GLY A 700 -27.81 26.92 -2.64
N THR A 701 -27.66 25.79 -3.33
CA THR A 701 -27.90 24.44 -2.77
C THR A 701 -26.61 23.90 -2.19
N LEU A 702 -26.63 23.49 -0.92
CA LEU A 702 -25.46 23.01 -0.19
C LEU A 702 -25.35 21.48 -0.26
N ARG A 703 -24.12 20.98 -0.19
CA ARG A 703 -23.78 19.56 -0.11
C ARG A 703 -22.50 19.36 0.70
N PHE A 704 -22.41 18.28 1.47
CA PHE A 704 -21.20 17.97 2.23
C PHE A 704 -20.00 17.64 1.32
N ASP A 705 -18.82 18.22 1.58
CA ASP A 705 -17.59 17.99 0.81
C ASP A 705 -16.58 17.12 1.57
N SER A 706 -16.06 17.61 2.70
CA SER A 706 -14.98 16.94 3.41
C SER A 706 -14.92 17.27 4.90
N ILE A 707 -14.23 16.41 5.62
CA ILE A 707 -13.75 16.69 6.98
C ILE A 707 -12.29 17.08 6.86
N GLN A 708 -11.90 18.18 7.50
CA GLN A 708 -10.53 18.69 7.42
C GLN A 708 -9.85 18.69 8.78
N LEU A 709 -8.58 18.27 8.79
CA LEU A 709 -7.70 18.31 9.97
C LEU A 709 -6.46 19.17 9.67
N THR A 710 -5.92 19.88 10.66
CA THR A 710 -4.68 20.65 10.51
C THR A 710 -3.82 20.64 11.77
N TYR A 711 -2.50 20.73 11.55
CA TYR A 711 -1.50 20.85 12.60
C TYR A 711 -1.41 22.27 13.14
N VAL A 712 -1.28 22.40 14.45
CA VAL A 712 -0.95 23.66 15.12
C VAL A 712 0.43 23.49 15.75
N PRO A 713 1.40 24.41 15.53
CA PRO A 713 2.70 24.34 16.19
C PRO A 713 2.57 24.20 17.72
N GLY A 714 3.16 23.14 18.27
CA GLY A 714 3.04 22.78 19.69
C GLY A 714 1.98 21.73 20.01
N ALA A 715 1.10 21.37 19.06
CA ALA A 715 0.19 20.23 19.15
C ALA A 715 0.92 18.90 18.94
N ALA A 716 0.24 17.79 19.21
CA ALA A 716 0.77 16.45 18.95
C ALA A 716 1.05 16.22 17.46
N THR A 717 2.21 15.66 17.15
CA THR A 717 2.66 15.41 15.78
C THR A 717 2.04 14.17 15.15
N SER A 718 1.47 13.28 15.96
CA SER A 718 0.75 12.09 15.51
C SER A 718 -0.30 11.68 16.52
N GLY A 719 -1.36 11.01 16.07
CA GLY A 719 -2.45 10.54 16.92
C GLY A 719 -3.58 9.91 16.11
N THR A 720 -4.74 9.73 16.75
CA THR A 720 -5.89 9.07 16.14
C THR A 720 -7.18 9.72 16.59
N VAL A 721 -8.02 10.14 15.64
CA VAL A 721 -9.39 10.60 15.92
C VAL A 721 -10.40 9.63 15.33
N TYR A 722 -11.59 9.58 15.93
CA TYR A 722 -12.72 8.82 15.39
C TYR A 722 -13.89 9.74 15.08
N ILE A 723 -14.58 9.49 13.98
CA ILE A 723 -15.72 10.28 13.54
C ILE A 723 -16.90 9.35 13.33
N ASP A 724 -18.07 9.77 13.80
CA ASP A 724 -19.32 9.02 13.70
C ASP A 724 -20.51 9.96 13.48
N ASP A 725 -21.61 9.42 12.95
CA ASP A 725 -22.91 10.11 12.79
C ASP A 725 -22.85 11.52 12.18
N LEU A 726 -22.26 11.67 10.99
CA LEU A 726 -22.32 12.91 10.22
C LEU A 726 -23.77 13.18 9.78
N ARG A 727 -24.33 14.30 10.23
CA ARG A 727 -25.78 14.53 10.16
C ARG A 727 -26.16 16.00 10.06
N LEU A 728 -27.37 16.23 9.58
CA LEU A 728 -28.08 17.51 9.64
C LEU A 728 -29.06 17.48 10.81
N ALA A 729 -29.18 18.59 11.52
CA ALA A 729 -30.09 18.73 12.65
C ALA A 729 -30.89 20.03 12.57
N VAL A 730 -32.13 19.98 13.06
CA VAL A 730 -32.96 21.17 13.33
C VAL A 730 -33.33 21.14 14.81
N GLN A 731 -33.12 22.25 15.51
CA GLN A 731 -33.56 22.39 16.90
C GLN A 731 -35.08 22.44 16.98
N VAL A 732 -35.63 21.64 17.88
CA VAL A 732 -37.06 21.59 18.20
C VAL A 732 -37.19 21.97 19.68
N PRO A 733 -37.83 23.10 20.01
CA PRO A 733 -38.08 23.48 21.40
C PRO A 733 -38.86 22.38 22.11
N VAL A 734 -38.42 22.03 23.32
CA VAL A 734 -39.10 21.06 24.18
C VAL A 734 -39.51 21.75 25.47
N GLY A 735 -40.41 22.72 25.34
CA GLY A 735 -41.04 23.45 26.46
C GLY A 735 -42.56 23.41 26.37
N ILE A 736 -43.22 23.29 27.52
CA ILE A 736 -44.69 23.32 27.68
C ILE A 736 -45.16 24.77 27.54
N ASP A 737 -45.78 25.10 26.42
CA ASP A 737 -46.84 26.11 26.35
C ASP A 737 -47.99 25.52 25.53
N GLU A 738 -49.16 25.43 26.16
CA GLU A 738 -50.44 25.22 25.49
C GLU A 738 -50.72 26.44 24.61
N ASP A 739 -50.23 26.45 23.37
CA ASP A 739 -50.96 26.82 22.16
C ASP A 739 -50.00 27.04 20.98
N GLU A 740 -50.43 26.54 19.82
CA GLU A 740 -49.82 26.70 18.49
C GLU A 740 -48.49 25.97 18.20
N THR A 741 -48.60 24.64 18.09
CA THR A 741 -47.70 23.91 17.17
C THR A 741 -47.99 24.36 15.74
N VAL A 742 -47.07 25.12 15.12
CA VAL A 742 -47.00 25.21 13.65
C VAL A 742 -46.40 23.91 13.13
N SER A 743 -47.14 22.82 13.33
CA SER A 743 -47.17 21.71 12.39
C SER A 743 -47.69 22.30 11.09
N VAL A 744 -46.95 22.19 9.99
CA VAL A 744 -47.54 22.47 8.66
C VAL A 744 -48.54 21.35 8.39
N LEU A 745 -49.70 21.46 9.03
CA LEU A 745 -50.86 20.63 8.77
C LEU A 745 -51.21 20.83 7.30
N PRO A 746 -51.51 19.75 6.57
CA PRO A 746 -51.94 19.89 5.18
C PRO A 746 -53.15 20.83 5.12
N GLU A 747 -53.15 21.83 4.24
CA GLU A 747 -54.26 22.81 4.18
C GLU A 747 -55.56 22.20 3.61
N LYS A 748 -55.48 21.03 2.97
CA LYS A 748 -56.61 20.38 2.29
C LYS A 748 -56.52 18.87 2.36
N TYR A 749 -57.70 18.23 2.33
CA TYR A 749 -57.79 16.79 2.12
C TYR A 749 -57.20 16.43 0.75
N ALA A 750 -56.21 15.52 0.72
CA ALA A 750 -55.61 15.04 -0.52
C ALA A 750 -55.44 13.52 -0.48
N LEU A 751 -55.65 12.86 -1.62
CA LEU A 751 -55.33 11.45 -1.82
C LEU A 751 -54.32 11.37 -2.96
N TYR A 752 -53.15 10.80 -2.70
CA TYR A 752 -52.05 10.74 -3.66
C TYR A 752 -52.11 9.49 -4.51
N GLN A 753 -51.43 9.54 -5.66
CA GLN A 753 -51.25 8.36 -6.50
C GLN A 753 -50.41 7.33 -5.74
N ASN A 754 -50.85 6.07 -5.74
CA ASN A 754 -50.09 5.00 -5.12
C ASN A 754 -48.72 4.82 -5.81
N TYR A 755 -47.67 4.50 -5.05
CA TYR A 755 -46.34 4.25 -5.59
C TYR A 755 -45.77 2.93 -5.04
N PRO A 756 -45.24 2.04 -5.91
CA PRO A 756 -45.24 2.13 -7.38
C PRO A 756 -46.65 2.03 -7.99
N ASN A 757 -46.82 2.50 -9.23
CA ASN A 757 -48.01 2.26 -10.08
C ASN A 757 -47.63 2.31 -11.58
N PRO A 758 -47.63 1.19 -12.33
CA PRO A 758 -48.14 -0.13 -11.95
C PRO A 758 -47.33 -0.78 -10.82
N PHE A 759 -47.95 -1.67 -10.04
CA PHE A 759 -47.31 -2.33 -8.89
C PHE A 759 -47.42 -3.86 -8.93
N ASN A 760 -46.51 -4.56 -8.25
CA ASN A 760 -46.48 -6.01 -8.11
C ASN A 760 -45.77 -6.47 -6.81
N PRO A 761 -46.41 -7.22 -5.90
CA PRO A 761 -47.83 -7.21 -5.57
C PRO A 761 -48.18 -6.12 -4.55
N SER A 762 -47.22 -5.30 -4.09
CA SER A 762 -47.44 -4.27 -3.04
C SER A 762 -47.16 -2.83 -3.48
N THR A 763 -47.89 -1.88 -2.89
CA THR A 763 -47.79 -0.43 -3.16
C THR A 763 -48.13 0.37 -1.91
N THR A 764 -47.72 1.64 -1.84
CA THR A 764 -48.05 2.56 -0.74
C THR A 764 -49.01 3.64 -1.22
N ILE A 765 -50.07 3.88 -0.45
CA ILE A 765 -51.07 4.94 -0.70
C ILE A 765 -50.90 6.02 0.36
N ALA A 766 -50.56 7.24 -0.06
CA ALA A 766 -50.46 8.39 0.82
C ALA A 766 -51.72 9.28 0.76
N PHE A 767 -52.09 9.91 1.88
CA PHE A 767 -53.15 10.91 1.95
C PHE A 767 -52.93 11.93 3.07
N ASP A 768 -53.56 13.09 2.92
CA ASP A 768 -53.47 14.23 3.83
C ASP A 768 -54.81 14.52 4.49
N LEU A 769 -54.77 14.82 5.79
CA LEU A 769 -55.90 15.27 6.60
C LEU A 769 -55.62 16.66 7.18
N PRO A 770 -56.38 17.71 6.82
CA PRO A 770 -56.24 19.05 7.39
C PRO A 770 -56.77 19.17 8.81
N GLU A 771 -57.70 18.28 9.21
CA GLU A 771 -58.33 18.27 10.52
C GLU A 771 -58.54 16.83 11.01
N SER A 772 -58.65 16.64 12.32
CA SER A 772 -58.84 15.33 12.95
C SER A 772 -60.25 14.78 12.67
N GLY A 773 -60.36 13.55 12.18
CA GLY A 773 -61.65 12.99 11.75
C GLY A 773 -61.68 11.46 11.63
N LYS A 774 -62.88 10.92 11.39
CA LYS A 774 -63.03 9.49 11.04
C LYS A 774 -62.65 9.31 9.58
N VAL A 775 -61.74 8.38 9.32
CA VAL A 775 -61.19 8.08 8.00
C VAL A 775 -61.39 6.61 7.66
N LYS A 776 -61.84 6.35 6.43
CA LYS A 776 -61.93 5.01 5.84
C LYS A 776 -61.25 5.00 4.47
N LEU A 777 -60.24 4.14 4.29
CA LEU A 777 -59.57 3.91 3.00
C LEU A 777 -59.91 2.50 2.52
N THR A 778 -60.53 2.40 1.35
CA THR A 778 -61.06 1.13 0.82
C THR A 778 -60.73 0.95 -0.65
N VAL A 779 -60.34 -0.26 -1.02
CA VAL A 779 -60.05 -0.71 -2.40
C VAL A 779 -61.27 -1.38 -2.99
N TYR A 780 -61.55 -1.08 -4.25
CA TYR A 780 -62.67 -1.57 -5.07
C TYR A 780 -62.14 -2.14 -6.40
N ASP A 781 -62.88 -3.09 -6.97
CA ASP A 781 -62.66 -3.53 -8.35
C ASP A 781 -63.36 -2.61 -9.37
N VAL A 782 -63.15 -2.88 -10.67
CA VAL A 782 -63.76 -2.09 -11.76
C VAL A 782 -65.29 -2.13 -11.81
N LEU A 783 -65.93 -3.10 -11.14
CA LEU A 783 -67.38 -3.21 -11.03
C LEU A 783 -67.91 -2.47 -9.78
N GLY A 784 -67.03 -1.83 -9.00
CA GLY A 784 -67.37 -1.12 -7.78
C GLY A 784 -67.60 -2.02 -6.58
N ARG A 785 -67.21 -3.30 -6.62
CA ARG A 785 -67.30 -4.21 -5.47
C ARG A 785 -66.14 -3.93 -4.52
N GLU A 786 -66.44 -3.85 -3.22
CA GLU A 786 -65.41 -3.67 -2.18
C GLU A 786 -64.51 -4.90 -2.13
N VAL A 787 -63.21 -4.68 -2.31
CA VAL A 787 -62.18 -5.73 -2.29
C VAL A 787 -61.53 -5.83 -0.92
N LYS A 788 -61.11 -4.68 -0.35
CA LYS A 788 -60.44 -4.63 0.95
C LYS A 788 -60.51 -3.24 1.57
N THR A 789 -60.86 -3.14 2.84
CA THR A 789 -60.67 -1.91 3.62
C THR A 789 -59.27 -1.92 4.25
N LEU A 790 -58.46 -0.92 3.93
CA LEU A 790 -57.06 -0.80 4.37
C LEU A 790 -56.91 -0.01 5.68
N LEU A 791 -57.82 0.94 5.91
CA LEU A 791 -57.84 1.77 7.11
C LEU A 791 -59.30 2.10 7.44
N ASN A 792 -59.69 2.01 8.72
CA ASN A 792 -60.99 2.47 9.21
C ASN A 792 -60.90 2.87 10.69
N GLY A 793 -60.86 4.17 10.97
CA GLY A 793 -60.73 4.66 12.35
C GLY A 793 -60.64 6.19 12.43
N ARG A 794 -60.53 6.74 13.65
CA ARG A 794 -60.21 8.17 13.83
C ARG A 794 -58.71 8.41 13.66
N ARG A 795 -58.35 9.51 13.02
CA ARG A 795 -56.97 9.98 12.82
C ARG A 795 -56.90 11.47 13.13
N SER A 796 -55.75 11.92 13.63
CA SER A 796 -55.47 13.34 13.83
C SER A 796 -55.25 14.05 12.48
N ALA A 797 -55.11 15.37 12.48
CA ALA A 797 -54.66 16.09 11.30
C ALA A 797 -53.19 15.72 10.99
N GLY A 798 -52.83 15.54 9.72
CA GLY A 798 -51.49 15.14 9.29
C GLY A 798 -51.47 14.35 7.97
N ARG A 799 -50.26 14.00 7.52
CA ARG A 799 -50.02 13.12 6.37
C ARG A 799 -49.88 11.67 6.81
N TYR A 800 -50.47 10.75 6.06
CA TYR A 800 -50.49 9.32 6.36
C TYR A 800 -50.11 8.48 5.14
N GLU A 801 -49.41 7.38 5.39
CA GLU A 801 -49.08 6.37 4.37
C GLU A 801 -49.62 5.00 4.78
N VAL A 802 -50.30 4.32 3.86
CA VAL A 802 -50.90 3.00 4.07
C VAL A 802 -50.41 2.04 3.01
N ARG A 803 -49.76 0.95 3.44
CA ARG A 803 -49.29 -0.12 2.56
C ARG A 803 -50.44 -1.03 2.14
N PHE A 804 -50.52 -1.36 0.86
CA PHE A 804 -51.46 -2.31 0.28
C PHE A 804 -50.72 -3.50 -0.34
N ASP A 805 -51.08 -4.70 0.10
CA ASP A 805 -50.64 -5.97 -0.49
C ASP A 805 -51.82 -6.61 -1.25
N ALA A 806 -51.60 -6.83 -2.55
CA ALA A 806 -52.57 -7.37 -3.49
C ALA A 806 -52.17 -8.77 -4.02
N SER A 807 -51.35 -9.51 -3.29
CA SER A 807 -50.86 -10.84 -3.70
C SER A 807 -51.99 -11.82 -4.07
N ASP A 808 -53.15 -11.71 -3.41
CA ASP A 808 -54.32 -12.56 -3.63
C ASP A 808 -55.27 -12.06 -4.74
N LEU A 809 -54.93 -10.96 -5.42
CA LEU A 809 -55.76 -10.34 -6.45
C LEU A 809 -55.24 -10.62 -7.87
N ALA A 810 -56.11 -10.61 -8.88
CA ALA A 810 -55.73 -10.81 -10.28
C ALA A 810 -55.14 -9.52 -10.88
N SER A 811 -54.26 -9.63 -11.89
CA SER A 811 -53.79 -8.46 -12.65
C SER A 811 -54.98 -7.66 -13.20
N GLY A 812 -54.95 -6.34 -13.05
CA GLY A 812 -56.08 -5.50 -13.45
C GLY A 812 -56.06 -4.12 -12.83
N VAL A 813 -57.06 -3.32 -13.22
CA VAL A 813 -57.28 -1.99 -12.66
C VAL A 813 -58.10 -2.10 -11.38
N TYR A 814 -57.66 -1.42 -10.35
CA TYR A 814 -58.38 -1.26 -9.08
C TYR A 814 -58.58 0.22 -8.78
N LEU A 815 -59.61 0.52 -8.00
CA LEU A 815 -59.89 1.87 -7.49
C LEU A 815 -59.66 1.86 -5.98
N TYR A 816 -59.16 2.95 -5.41
CA TYR A 816 -59.11 3.12 -3.96
C TYR A 816 -59.73 4.47 -3.60
N ARG A 817 -60.56 4.46 -2.56
CA ARG A 817 -61.34 5.59 -2.09
C ARG A 817 -61.01 5.91 -0.64
N LEU A 818 -60.69 7.17 -0.39
CA LEU A 818 -60.58 7.76 0.93
C LEU A 818 -61.90 8.47 1.27
N GLU A 819 -62.49 8.11 2.40
CA GLU A 819 -63.62 8.78 3.02
C GLU A 819 -63.15 9.46 4.29
N ALA A 820 -63.20 10.79 4.36
CA ALA A 820 -62.82 11.56 5.54
C ALA A 820 -63.88 12.65 5.77
N GLY A 821 -64.73 12.44 6.78
CA GLY A 821 -65.87 13.33 7.05
C GLY A 821 -66.85 13.41 5.87
N ARG A 822 -66.94 14.57 5.20
CA ARG A 822 -67.76 14.81 4.00
C ARG A 822 -66.98 14.67 2.69
N HIS A 823 -65.68 14.39 2.74
CA HIS A 823 -64.81 14.30 1.56
C HIS A 823 -64.65 12.86 1.11
N PHE A 824 -64.85 12.64 -0.20
CA PHE A 824 -64.69 11.35 -0.87
C PHE A 824 -63.71 11.53 -2.03
N LEU A 825 -62.50 11.00 -1.89
CA LEU A 825 -61.46 11.08 -2.92
C LEU A 825 -61.17 9.68 -3.45
N THR A 826 -61.16 9.52 -4.78
CA THR A 826 -60.92 8.22 -5.42
C THR A 826 -59.79 8.32 -6.43
N ARG A 827 -58.91 7.32 -6.46
CA ARG A 827 -57.88 7.16 -7.48
C ARG A 827 -57.83 5.73 -8.02
N ARG A 828 -57.19 5.56 -9.17
CA ARG A 828 -57.00 4.26 -9.83
C ARG A 828 -55.57 3.77 -9.63
N MET A 829 -55.39 2.46 -9.56
CA MET A 829 -54.10 1.76 -9.53
C MET A 829 -54.13 0.56 -10.48
N LEU A 830 -52.98 0.20 -11.04
CA LEU A 830 -52.81 -0.94 -11.94
C LEU A 830 -51.92 -1.99 -11.28
N LEU A 831 -52.49 -3.16 -11.00
CA LEU A 831 -51.75 -4.34 -10.55
C LEU A 831 -51.30 -5.13 -11.79
N VAL A 832 -50.01 -5.43 -11.87
CA VAL A 832 -49.41 -6.24 -12.95
C VAL A 832 -48.69 -7.42 -12.29
N LYS A 833 -49.26 -8.62 -12.39
CA LYS A 833 -48.54 -9.86 -12.06
C LYS A 833 -47.62 -10.30 -13.19
#